data_AF-A0A0L0CQA7-F1
#
_entry.id   AF-A0A0L0CQA7-F1
#
_cell.length_a   1.000
_cell.length_b   1.000
_cell.length_c   1.000
_cell.angle_alpha   90.00
_cell.angle_beta   90.00
_cell.angle_gamma   90.00
#
_symmetry.space_group_name_H-M   'P 1'
#
loop_
_entity.id
_entity.type
_entity.pdbx_description
1 polymer ?
#
loop_
_entity_poly.entity_id
_entity_poly.type
_entity_poly.pdbx_seq_one_letter_code
_entity_poly.pdbx_strand_id
1 'polypeptide(L)'
;MKYFLVLLLFALTVTSDNVSEKKRVNGVNGWFVPVHETFDWVDMKNVDSYLSNATMEWVDMNDTESYLESVERRNIFLPQNDVFFHLYTPKNLVHSQLITMDKKSIDESNFNAAYPTRISVHGFLSGPEGYINYGIRDAWLFTGNYNYIFVEWNAARYSNYALVVLSLRHVAFVLGNFLEFMSQNNYFKFEELVMNGHSLGAHIVGLSARSFHNIKTIVGLDPASPLIRNDCEFRLCARDAKYVESIHTNAGNLGYLTPIGRGSFYPNGGQSQPACPWYHFGVGICEHSMSIKYYAEAIQLNDFPSIKCNTYSDALRRRCGSVYSDVRMGGMGNTDNIDGVYYVPVNGKAPYGSVAGPIPIGQPIHFDSVNMKYFLLISLIAAVFAVSNVIPEDERIHGENGWYIPNIYQFNEWVDKENVEAVIENSKDPQISNNVTFFLYTRKNPSTPQIIIITNESISNSNFNVRHQTRVCVHGWMSDKDANINTDVRDAWLSKGEYNYIFVQWDSAKSPYYPYSAKYTFVVGGKISTLLHFLIKHFRVKLQELTIIGHSLGAHISGFTAKHFRSTKVNTVIGLDPALPLFDINQPDKRLSNTDADYVQSIHTNGGRFGFLQPIGKGAFYPNGGESQPACWYDITGVCDHSMAIYYYAEAVKLNDFNSMRCLKYEQAKAKSCPPRFSNIFMGALNETSREGGIFFVPVHKDSPYGVLC
;
A
#
# COMPACT_ATOMS: atom_id res chain seq x y z
N MET A 1 0.78 -7.67 19.55
CA MET A 1 0.54 -8.88 20.39
C MET A 1 -0.84 -8.91 21.07
N LYS A 2 -1.36 -7.83 21.67
CA LYS A 2 -2.65 -7.88 22.40
C LYS A 2 -3.93 -7.83 21.53
N TYR A 3 -3.91 -7.20 20.34
CA TYR A 3 -5.00 -7.30 19.34
C TYR A 3 -4.97 -8.61 18.53
N PHE A 4 -3.80 -9.25 18.49
CA PHE A 4 -3.64 -10.58 17.93
C PHE A 4 -4.54 -11.58 18.68
N LEU A 5 -4.84 -11.35 19.97
CA LEU A 5 -5.76 -12.19 20.77
C LEU A 5 -7.24 -12.00 20.42
N VAL A 6 -7.69 -10.77 20.13
CA VAL A 6 -9.09 -10.47 19.76
C VAL A 6 -9.42 -11.00 18.36
N LEU A 7 -8.47 -10.89 17.42
CA LEU A 7 -8.58 -11.52 16.10
C LEU A 7 -8.30 -13.03 16.14
N LEU A 8 -7.43 -13.53 17.05
CA LEU A 8 -7.34 -14.96 17.37
C LEU A 8 -8.67 -15.52 17.88
N LEU A 9 -9.44 -14.75 18.66
CA LEU A 9 -10.76 -15.17 19.15
C LEU A 9 -11.80 -15.27 18.02
N PHE A 10 -11.65 -14.49 16.94
CA PHE A 10 -12.44 -14.68 15.70
C PHE A 10 -12.02 -15.92 14.90
N ALA A 11 -10.75 -16.33 14.96
CA ALA A 11 -10.21 -17.45 14.20
C ALA A 11 -10.14 -18.80 14.95
N LEU A 12 -10.15 -18.80 16.28
CA LEU A 12 -10.06 -19.99 17.14
C LEU A 12 -11.45 -20.52 17.53
N THR A 13 -12.26 -20.96 16.56
CA THR A 13 -13.36 -21.92 16.85
C THR A 13 -13.59 -22.85 15.66
N VAL A 14 -12.56 -23.62 15.32
CA VAL A 14 -12.77 -24.94 14.71
C VAL A 14 -12.06 -25.95 15.60
N THR A 15 -12.86 -26.75 16.31
CA THR A 15 -12.58 -28.02 17.02
C THR A 15 -12.93 -28.00 18.52
N SER A 16 -14.09 -28.53 18.87
CA SER A 16 -14.21 -29.75 19.70
C SER A 16 -15.68 -30.11 19.91
N ASP A 17 -15.96 -31.41 19.83
CA ASP A 17 -17.28 -32.03 19.97
C ASP A 17 -17.79 -31.99 21.41
N ASN A 18 -19.09 -31.68 21.63
CA ASN A 18 -20.10 -32.68 22.00
C ASN A 18 -21.49 -32.07 22.33
N VAL A 19 -22.52 -32.75 21.82
CA VAL A 19 -23.96 -32.73 22.18
C VAL A 19 -24.89 -31.63 21.59
N SER A 20 -25.64 -32.02 20.56
CA SER A 20 -26.99 -31.56 20.14
C SER A 20 -27.24 -30.18 19.51
N GLU A 21 -26.29 -29.25 19.42
CA GLU A 21 -26.50 -27.99 18.69
C GLU A 21 -26.03 -28.07 17.22
N LYS A 22 -26.80 -27.46 16.29
CA LYS A 22 -26.40 -27.29 14.87
C LYS A 22 -24.94 -26.82 14.80
N LYS A 23 -24.11 -27.53 14.02
CA LYS A 23 -22.68 -27.20 13.84
C LYS A 23 -22.55 -25.75 13.35
N ARG A 24 -22.09 -24.84 14.22
CA ARG A 24 -21.89 -23.41 13.92
C ARG A 24 -20.71 -23.26 12.95
N VAL A 25 -20.93 -22.60 11.84
CA VAL A 25 -19.98 -22.40 10.74
C VAL A 25 -20.13 -20.96 10.23
N ASN A 26 -19.07 -20.15 10.44
CA ASN A 26 -19.00 -18.77 9.96
C ASN A 26 -19.32 -18.70 8.46
N GLY A 27 -20.24 -17.85 8.05
CA GLY A 27 -20.64 -17.69 6.65
C GLY A 27 -21.57 -18.73 6.07
N VAL A 28 -22.02 -19.68 6.90
CA VAL A 28 -23.01 -20.68 6.50
C VAL A 28 -24.29 -20.57 7.34
N ASN A 29 -24.18 -20.48 8.67
CA ASN A 29 -25.35 -20.40 9.56
C ASN A 29 -25.26 -19.34 10.67
N GLY A 30 -24.23 -18.50 10.66
CA GLY A 30 -24.11 -17.37 11.58
C GLY A 30 -22.67 -16.89 11.72
N TRP A 31 -22.44 -16.08 12.75
CA TRP A 31 -21.17 -15.38 12.99
C TRP A 31 -20.87 -15.31 14.48
N PHE A 32 -19.61 -15.49 14.86
CA PHE A 32 -19.13 -15.03 16.16
C PHE A 32 -18.80 -13.53 16.11
N VAL A 33 -19.40 -12.75 16.99
CA VAL A 33 -19.16 -11.31 17.13
C VAL A 33 -18.89 -10.94 18.60
N PRO A 34 -18.01 -9.97 18.87
CA PRO A 34 -17.77 -9.49 20.23
C PRO A 34 -18.98 -8.70 20.75
N VAL A 35 -19.35 -8.94 22.00
CA VAL A 35 -20.41 -8.23 22.73
C VAL A 35 -19.82 -7.50 23.92
N HIS A 36 -20.00 -6.17 23.96
CA HIS A 36 -20.37 -5.48 25.18
C HIS A 36 -20.94 -4.07 24.92
N GLU A 37 -21.75 -3.64 25.89
CA GLU A 37 -22.51 -2.39 25.99
C GLU A 37 -21.57 -1.17 26.07
N THR A 38 -21.81 -0.17 25.21
CA THR A 38 -21.07 1.09 25.08
C THR A 38 -19.65 0.97 24.50
N PHE A 39 -19.52 1.36 23.23
CA PHE A 39 -18.25 1.88 22.69
C PHE A 39 -18.17 3.40 22.97
N ASP A 40 -18.59 3.83 24.17
CA ASP A 40 -18.34 5.20 24.62
C ASP A 40 -16.95 5.24 25.26
N TRP A 41 -16.10 6.12 24.74
CA TRP A 41 -14.79 6.53 25.24
C TRP A 41 -14.24 5.78 26.47
N VAL A 42 -13.35 4.81 26.23
CA VAL A 42 -12.57 4.16 27.30
C VAL A 42 -11.17 4.75 27.37
N ASP A 43 -10.80 5.26 28.56
CA ASP A 43 -9.43 5.62 28.94
C ASP A 43 -8.52 4.39 28.80
N MET A 44 -7.59 4.43 27.83
CA MET A 44 -6.72 3.32 27.42
C MET A 44 -5.66 2.91 28.47
N LYS A 45 -5.68 3.49 29.67
CA LYS A 45 -4.74 3.11 30.74
C LYS A 45 -5.01 1.76 31.40
N ASN A 46 -6.16 1.10 31.15
CA ASN A 46 -6.54 -0.12 31.87
C ASN A 46 -7.15 -1.24 31.00
N VAL A 47 -6.52 -1.51 29.85
CA VAL A 47 -6.95 -2.54 28.86
C VAL A 47 -7.00 -3.97 29.43
N ASP A 48 -6.18 -4.30 30.43
CA ASP A 48 -6.13 -5.66 30.98
C ASP A 48 -7.40 -6.03 31.79
N SER A 49 -8.12 -5.04 32.35
CA SER A 49 -9.45 -5.20 32.96
C SER A 49 -10.59 -5.26 31.93
N TYR A 50 -10.36 -4.75 30.71
CA TYR A 50 -11.33 -4.73 29.62
C TYR A 50 -11.32 -6.07 28.85
N LEU A 51 -10.13 -6.62 28.61
CA LEU A 51 -9.95 -7.90 27.93
C LEU A 51 -10.42 -9.11 28.76
N SER A 52 -10.48 -8.99 30.09
CA SER A 52 -11.05 -10.03 30.95
C SER A 52 -12.57 -10.15 30.85
N ASN A 53 -13.26 -9.16 30.26
CA ASN A 53 -14.73 -9.09 30.23
C ASN A 53 -15.33 -9.15 28.80
N ALA A 54 -14.54 -9.20 27.73
CA ALA A 54 -15.07 -9.28 26.36
C ALA A 54 -15.64 -10.67 26.06
N THR A 55 -16.96 -10.79 25.91
CA THR A 55 -17.64 -12.04 25.55
C THR A 55 -17.94 -12.09 24.04
N MET A 56 -17.75 -13.25 23.40
CA MET A 56 -18.19 -13.47 22.02
C MET A 56 -19.61 -14.04 22.01
N GLU A 57 -20.51 -13.48 21.20
CA GLU A 57 -21.85 -14.00 20.96
C GLU A 57 -21.95 -14.56 19.55
N TRP A 58 -22.77 -15.59 19.41
CA TRP A 58 -23.14 -16.14 18.13
C TRP A 58 -24.38 -15.42 17.63
N VAL A 59 -24.26 -14.72 16.50
CA VAL A 59 -25.39 -14.15 15.76
C VAL A 59 -25.76 -15.14 14.66
N ASP A 60 -26.94 -15.76 14.78
CA ASP A 60 -27.47 -16.58 13.70
C ASP A 60 -27.64 -15.72 12.44
N MET A 61 -27.42 -16.31 11.27
CA MET A 61 -27.54 -15.58 10.02
C MET A 61 -28.95 -15.00 9.81
N ASN A 62 -29.98 -15.64 10.37
CA ASN A 62 -31.35 -15.15 10.33
C ASN A 62 -31.59 -13.95 11.27
N ASP A 63 -30.79 -13.82 12.33
CA ASP A 63 -30.92 -12.78 13.36
C ASP A 63 -30.04 -11.55 13.08
N THR A 64 -29.30 -11.56 11.97
CA THR A 64 -28.34 -10.50 11.61
C THR A 64 -29.00 -9.12 11.54
N GLU A 65 -30.23 -9.02 11.03
CA GLU A 65 -30.96 -7.75 10.94
C GLU A 65 -31.36 -7.21 12.32
N SER A 66 -31.90 -8.07 13.19
CA SER A 66 -32.20 -7.69 14.57
C SER A 66 -30.94 -7.26 15.34
N TYR A 67 -29.80 -7.91 15.09
CA TYR A 67 -28.53 -7.51 15.66
C TYR A 67 -28.09 -6.13 15.16
N LEU A 68 -28.12 -5.89 13.84
CA LEU A 68 -27.72 -4.62 13.25
C LEU A 68 -28.66 -3.47 13.65
N GLU A 69 -29.98 -3.69 13.72
CA GLU A 69 -30.95 -2.71 14.24
C GLU A 69 -30.64 -2.33 15.69
N SER A 70 -30.22 -3.30 16.52
CA SER A 70 -29.83 -3.01 17.90
C SER A 70 -28.60 -2.08 17.96
N VAL A 71 -27.68 -2.19 17.01
CA VAL A 71 -26.47 -1.37 16.93
C VAL A 71 -26.80 0.03 16.40
N GLU A 72 -27.69 0.12 15.42
CA GLU A 72 -28.16 1.38 14.82
C GLU A 72 -28.92 2.24 15.84
N ARG A 73 -29.86 1.68 16.61
CA ARG A 73 -30.61 2.44 17.64
C ARG A 73 -29.71 3.07 18.71
N ARG A 74 -28.48 2.57 18.87
CA ARG A 74 -27.50 3.07 19.85
C ARG A 74 -26.60 4.18 19.29
N ASN A 75 -26.61 4.45 17.99
CA ASN A 75 -25.68 5.42 17.36
C ASN A 75 -26.36 6.25 16.26
N ILE A 76 -26.10 7.56 16.21
CA ILE A 76 -26.59 8.41 15.12
C ILE A 76 -25.65 8.27 13.91
N PHE A 77 -26.16 7.70 12.82
CA PHE A 77 -25.38 7.32 11.63
C PHE A 77 -25.84 8.13 10.39
N LEU A 78 -24.92 8.85 9.73
CA LEU A 78 -25.20 9.70 8.55
C LEU A 78 -24.06 9.63 7.50
N PRO A 79 -24.15 8.75 6.49
CA PRO A 79 -23.05 8.46 5.54
C PRO A 79 -23.00 9.32 4.26
N GLN A 80 -23.85 10.35 4.11
CA GLN A 80 -24.06 11.00 2.81
C GLN A 80 -22.93 11.94 2.35
N ASN A 81 -22.00 12.34 3.22
CA ASN A 81 -20.93 13.32 2.91
C ASN A 81 -19.54 12.70 2.72
N ASP A 82 -19.43 11.37 2.72
CA ASP A 82 -18.15 10.66 2.87
C ASP A 82 -17.83 9.74 1.66
N VAL A 83 -18.35 10.01 0.46
CA VAL A 83 -18.09 9.25 -0.77
C VAL A 83 -17.49 10.16 -1.85
N PHE A 84 -16.33 9.77 -2.39
CA PHE A 84 -15.57 10.55 -3.37
C PHE A 84 -15.28 9.72 -4.62
N PHE A 85 -15.31 10.36 -5.79
CA PHE A 85 -15.06 9.73 -7.09
C PHE A 85 -13.76 10.24 -7.69
N HIS A 86 -12.76 9.37 -7.73
CA HIS A 86 -11.41 9.67 -8.19
C HIS A 86 -11.24 9.22 -9.64
N LEU A 87 -11.22 10.16 -10.57
CA LEU A 87 -11.03 9.88 -11.99
C LEU A 87 -9.55 9.80 -12.36
N TYR A 88 -9.17 8.68 -12.98
CA TYR A 88 -7.89 8.45 -13.63
C TYR A 88 -8.12 8.15 -15.12
N THR A 89 -7.24 8.69 -15.95
CA THR A 89 -7.22 8.46 -17.40
C THR A 89 -5.75 8.38 -17.86
N PRO A 90 -5.46 8.03 -19.12
CA PRO A 90 -4.11 8.12 -19.66
C PRO A 90 -3.44 9.49 -19.52
N LYS A 91 -4.23 10.57 -19.31
CA LYS A 91 -3.72 11.94 -19.08
C LYS A 91 -3.31 12.20 -17.63
N ASN A 92 -3.78 11.41 -16.67
CA ASN A 92 -3.57 11.60 -15.24
C ASN A 92 -3.49 10.25 -14.50
N LEU A 93 -2.46 9.46 -14.85
CA LEU A 93 -2.26 8.11 -14.32
C LEU A 93 -2.03 8.05 -12.80
N VAL A 94 -1.42 9.09 -12.23
CA VAL A 94 -0.95 9.10 -10.83
C VAL A 94 -1.90 9.87 -9.92
N HIS A 95 -2.33 11.06 -10.32
CA HIS A 95 -3.24 11.89 -9.54
C HIS A 95 -4.65 11.84 -10.13
N SER A 96 -5.60 11.47 -9.29
CA SER A 96 -7.00 11.54 -9.67
C SER A 96 -7.49 12.98 -9.79
N GLN A 97 -8.41 13.23 -10.70
CA GLN A 97 -9.29 14.37 -10.60
C GLN A 97 -10.53 13.95 -9.80
N LEU A 98 -10.86 14.69 -8.75
CA LEU A 98 -12.13 14.49 -8.07
C LEU A 98 -13.25 14.96 -9.00
N ILE A 99 -14.18 14.06 -9.27
CA ILE A 99 -15.37 14.34 -10.07
C ILE A 99 -16.63 14.24 -9.21
N THR A 100 -17.63 15.04 -9.53
CA THR A 100 -18.89 15.12 -8.80
C THR A 100 -20.07 14.95 -9.75
N MET A 101 -21.29 14.80 -9.20
CA MET A 101 -22.54 14.74 -9.98
C MET A 101 -22.94 16.12 -10.51
N ASP A 102 -22.01 16.78 -11.19
CA ASP A 102 -22.16 18.07 -11.84
C ASP A 102 -21.52 18.01 -13.23
N LYS A 103 -22.26 18.45 -14.26
CA LYS A 103 -21.82 18.33 -15.65
C LYS A 103 -20.50 19.05 -15.88
N LYS A 104 -20.36 20.26 -15.31
CA LYS A 104 -19.14 21.05 -15.43
C LYS A 104 -17.96 20.33 -14.79
N SER A 105 -18.15 19.72 -13.61
CA SER A 105 -17.13 18.88 -12.96
C SER A 105 -16.63 17.73 -13.85
N ILE A 106 -17.51 17.11 -14.65
CA ILE A 106 -17.11 16.05 -15.59
C ILE A 106 -16.47 16.63 -16.85
N ASP A 107 -17.09 17.65 -17.46
CA ASP A 107 -16.67 18.25 -18.74
C ASP A 107 -15.30 18.95 -18.64
N GLU A 108 -14.97 19.52 -17.48
CA GLU A 108 -13.66 20.14 -17.21
C GLU A 108 -12.59 19.13 -16.75
N SER A 109 -12.98 17.88 -16.49
CA SER A 109 -12.06 16.81 -16.14
C SER A 109 -11.41 16.19 -17.38
N ASN A 110 -10.51 15.22 -17.18
CA ASN A 110 -9.92 14.43 -18.25
C ASN A 110 -10.85 13.33 -18.78
N PHE A 111 -12.08 13.23 -18.27
CA PHE A 111 -13.04 12.22 -18.69
C PHE A 111 -13.25 12.28 -20.20
N ASN A 112 -13.27 11.11 -20.84
CA ASN A 112 -13.49 11.02 -22.28
C ASN A 112 -14.62 10.03 -22.56
N ALA A 113 -15.76 10.53 -23.01
CA ALA A 113 -16.94 9.70 -23.32
C ALA A 113 -16.70 8.66 -24.43
N ALA A 114 -15.63 8.78 -25.22
CA ALA A 114 -15.22 7.76 -26.19
C ALA A 114 -14.47 6.58 -25.55
N TYR A 115 -14.01 6.70 -24.30
CA TYR A 115 -13.30 5.64 -23.60
C TYR A 115 -14.27 4.81 -22.74
N PRO A 116 -14.13 3.47 -22.74
CA PRO A 116 -14.92 2.64 -21.84
C PRO A 116 -14.61 2.98 -20.38
N THR A 117 -15.64 2.92 -19.52
CA THR A 117 -15.50 3.28 -18.10
C THR A 117 -15.31 2.02 -17.23
N ARG A 118 -14.43 2.13 -16.24
CA ARG A 118 -14.09 1.11 -15.23
C ARG A 118 -14.27 1.72 -13.86
N ILE A 119 -14.94 1.01 -12.95
CA ILE A 119 -15.19 1.50 -11.59
C ILE A 119 -14.69 0.48 -10.57
N SER A 120 -13.92 0.93 -9.58
CA SER A 120 -13.36 0.08 -8.54
C SER A 120 -13.73 0.62 -7.15
N VAL A 121 -14.15 -0.25 -6.24
CA VAL A 121 -14.56 0.10 -4.87
C VAL A 121 -13.80 -0.72 -3.84
N HIS A 122 -13.18 -0.05 -2.87
CA HIS A 122 -12.39 -0.71 -1.84
C HIS A 122 -13.20 -1.29 -0.69
N GLY A 123 -12.57 -2.18 0.08
CA GLY A 123 -13.13 -2.81 1.28
C GLY A 123 -12.89 -2.06 2.58
N PHE A 124 -13.19 -2.72 3.70
CA PHE A 124 -12.99 -2.20 5.06
C PHE A 124 -11.51 -1.83 5.32
N LEU A 125 -11.27 -0.66 5.95
CA LEU A 125 -9.93 -0.14 6.27
C LEU A 125 -8.98 0.07 5.08
N SER A 126 -9.50 0.04 3.85
CA SER A 126 -8.77 0.40 2.63
C SER A 126 -9.16 1.81 2.16
N GLY A 127 -8.51 2.32 1.12
CA GLY A 127 -8.71 3.67 0.61
C GLY A 127 -7.95 3.92 -0.70
N PRO A 128 -7.87 5.18 -1.16
CA PRO A 128 -7.26 5.54 -2.44
C PRO A 128 -5.77 5.20 -2.54
N GLU A 129 -5.06 5.12 -1.41
CA GLU A 129 -3.64 4.73 -1.37
C GLU A 129 -3.43 3.19 -1.33
N GLY A 130 -4.51 2.41 -1.36
CA GLY A 130 -4.46 0.95 -1.30
C GLY A 130 -4.16 0.28 -2.65
N TYR A 131 -3.59 -0.94 -2.61
CA TYR A 131 -3.25 -1.73 -3.81
C TYR A 131 -4.43 -1.99 -4.74
N ILE A 132 -5.64 -2.07 -4.22
CA ILE A 132 -6.85 -2.16 -5.05
C ILE A 132 -7.01 -0.98 -6.01
N ASN A 133 -6.63 0.23 -5.59
CA ASN A 133 -6.67 1.38 -6.47
C ASN A 133 -5.56 1.27 -7.51
N TYR A 134 -4.29 1.43 -7.09
CA TYR A 134 -3.19 1.54 -8.06
C TYR A 134 -2.97 0.27 -8.86
N GLY A 135 -3.09 -0.92 -8.28
CA GLY A 135 -2.89 -2.19 -9.00
C GLY A 135 -3.91 -2.42 -10.11
N ILE A 136 -5.21 -2.24 -9.84
CA ILE A 136 -6.27 -2.44 -10.84
C ILE A 136 -6.33 -1.25 -11.81
N ARG A 137 -6.15 -0.01 -11.32
CA ARG A 137 -6.03 1.20 -12.15
C ARG A 137 -4.95 1.01 -13.21
N ASP A 138 -3.75 0.64 -12.78
CA ASP A 138 -2.59 0.50 -13.65
C ASP A 138 -2.80 -0.64 -14.64
N ALA A 139 -3.37 -1.76 -14.21
CA ALA A 139 -3.72 -2.86 -15.10
C ALA A 139 -4.65 -2.43 -16.25
N TRP A 140 -5.66 -1.61 -15.97
CA TRP A 140 -6.54 -1.06 -17.01
C TRP A 140 -5.82 -0.03 -17.87
N LEU A 141 -5.17 0.97 -17.26
CA LEU A 141 -4.60 2.09 -18.00
C LEU A 141 -3.35 1.72 -18.81
N PHE A 142 -2.68 0.61 -18.48
CA PHE A 142 -1.60 0.05 -19.32
C PHE A 142 -2.10 -0.80 -20.49
N THR A 143 -3.31 -1.36 -20.42
CA THR A 143 -3.85 -2.24 -21.47
C THR A 143 -4.75 -1.49 -22.47
N GLY A 144 -5.12 -0.24 -22.19
CA GLY A 144 -5.88 0.57 -23.13
C GLY A 144 -6.31 1.93 -22.60
N ASN A 145 -7.06 2.65 -23.43
CA ASN A 145 -7.62 3.95 -23.09
C ASN A 145 -8.96 3.75 -22.36
N TYR A 146 -8.96 3.98 -21.05
CA TYR A 146 -10.14 3.87 -20.20
C TYR A 146 -10.35 5.12 -19.36
N ASN A 147 -11.60 5.36 -18.96
CA ASN A 147 -11.89 6.17 -17.77
C ASN A 147 -11.91 5.21 -16.58
N TYR A 148 -10.96 5.32 -15.65
CA TYR A 148 -10.95 4.53 -14.42
C TYR A 148 -11.39 5.41 -13.26
N ILE A 149 -12.48 5.05 -12.59
CA ILE A 149 -13.03 5.79 -11.45
C ILE A 149 -12.89 4.93 -10.21
N PHE A 150 -12.09 5.40 -9.25
CA PHE A 150 -11.99 4.78 -7.94
C PHE A 150 -12.97 5.44 -6.98
N VAL A 151 -13.77 4.64 -6.28
CA VAL A 151 -14.75 5.13 -5.30
C VAL A 151 -14.14 5.01 -3.91
N GLU A 152 -13.80 6.16 -3.35
CA GLU A 152 -13.40 6.27 -1.95
C GLU A 152 -14.65 6.43 -1.08
N TRP A 153 -14.71 5.69 0.02
CA TRP A 153 -15.71 5.88 1.06
C TRP A 153 -15.05 5.75 2.43
N ASN A 154 -15.42 6.62 3.37
CA ASN A 154 -14.67 6.80 4.61
C ASN A 154 -14.93 5.69 5.66
N ALA A 155 -14.53 4.45 5.34
CA ALA A 155 -14.69 3.28 6.20
C ALA A 155 -13.89 3.40 7.51
N ALA A 156 -12.77 4.14 7.50
CA ALA A 156 -11.84 4.29 8.63
C ALA A 156 -12.37 5.19 9.77
N ARG A 157 -13.36 6.05 9.50
CA ARG A 157 -14.04 6.83 10.54
C ARG A 157 -14.83 5.95 11.52
N TYR A 158 -15.22 4.76 11.08
CA TYR A 158 -16.04 3.83 11.84
C TYR A 158 -15.14 2.67 12.33
N SER A 159 -14.66 2.76 13.57
CA SER A 159 -13.88 1.69 14.21
C SER A 159 -14.68 0.40 14.44
N ASN A 160 -16.00 0.44 14.25
CA ASN A 160 -16.92 -0.68 14.42
C ASN A 160 -17.35 -1.26 13.07
N TYR A 161 -16.97 -2.51 12.81
CA TYR A 161 -17.29 -3.23 11.59
C TYR A 161 -18.81 -3.36 11.33
N ALA A 162 -19.65 -3.51 12.36
CA ALA A 162 -21.10 -3.59 12.19
C ALA A 162 -21.71 -2.25 11.69
N LEU A 163 -21.16 -1.11 12.14
CA LEU A 163 -21.56 0.21 11.61
C LEU A 163 -21.15 0.39 10.15
N VAL A 164 -20.00 -0.18 9.77
CA VAL A 164 -19.55 -0.20 8.39
C VAL A 164 -20.44 -1.10 7.53
N VAL A 165 -20.93 -2.22 8.05
CA VAL A 165 -21.91 -3.06 7.34
C VAL A 165 -23.24 -2.34 7.13
N LEU A 166 -23.71 -1.56 8.12
CA LEU A 166 -24.92 -0.72 7.99
C LEU A 166 -24.77 0.38 6.92
N SER A 167 -23.54 0.83 6.66
CA SER A 167 -23.29 1.90 5.68
C SER A 167 -23.37 1.45 4.23
N LEU A 168 -23.22 0.15 3.94
CA LEU A 168 -23.05 -0.34 2.58
C LEU A 168 -24.19 0.07 1.64
N ARG A 169 -25.44 -0.01 2.10
CA ARG A 169 -26.62 0.38 1.31
C ARG A 169 -26.62 1.88 0.98
N HIS A 170 -26.15 2.71 1.90
CA HIS A 170 -26.08 4.14 1.70
C HIS A 170 -24.95 4.52 0.73
N VAL A 171 -23.76 3.92 0.87
CA VAL A 171 -22.65 4.12 -0.08
C VAL A 171 -23.06 3.62 -1.47
N ALA A 172 -23.73 2.46 -1.54
CA ALA A 172 -24.27 1.92 -2.78
C ALA A 172 -25.34 2.84 -3.40
N PHE A 173 -26.18 3.48 -2.60
CA PHE A 173 -27.16 4.46 -3.08
C PHE A 173 -26.47 5.69 -3.69
N VAL A 174 -25.43 6.24 -3.05
CA VAL A 174 -24.66 7.37 -3.59
C VAL A 174 -23.95 6.98 -4.89
N LEU A 175 -23.32 5.80 -4.94
CA LEU A 175 -22.73 5.28 -6.17
C LEU A 175 -23.81 5.09 -7.25
N GLY A 176 -24.98 4.56 -6.91
CA GLY A 176 -26.09 4.39 -7.85
C GLY A 176 -26.55 5.70 -8.48
N ASN A 177 -26.72 6.75 -7.68
CA ASN A 177 -27.06 8.09 -8.17
C ASN A 177 -25.98 8.65 -9.10
N PHE A 178 -24.70 8.42 -8.78
CA PHE A 178 -23.59 8.81 -9.65
C PHE A 178 -23.65 8.06 -10.99
N LEU A 179 -23.92 6.75 -10.98
CA LEU A 179 -24.05 5.96 -12.21
C LEU A 179 -25.22 6.44 -13.07
N GLU A 180 -26.37 6.71 -12.46
CA GLU A 180 -27.55 7.27 -13.13
C GLU A 180 -27.23 8.63 -13.74
N PHE A 181 -26.64 9.55 -12.97
CA PHE A 181 -26.21 10.85 -13.44
C PHE A 181 -25.27 10.74 -14.65
N MET A 182 -24.26 9.88 -14.59
CA MET A 182 -23.31 9.71 -15.69
C MET A 182 -23.98 9.16 -16.95
N SER A 183 -24.91 8.21 -16.80
CA SER A 183 -25.63 7.63 -17.93
C SER A 183 -26.64 8.59 -18.55
N GLN A 184 -27.45 9.29 -17.75
CA GLN A 184 -28.44 10.27 -18.23
C GLN A 184 -27.79 11.43 -19.01
N ASN A 185 -26.54 11.76 -18.69
CA ASN A 185 -25.77 12.79 -19.37
C ASN A 185 -24.90 12.29 -20.53
N ASN A 186 -25.08 11.02 -20.95
CA ASN A 186 -24.37 10.39 -22.07
C ASN A 186 -22.85 10.25 -21.89
N TYR A 187 -22.34 10.20 -20.65
CA TYR A 187 -20.92 9.97 -20.40
C TYR A 187 -20.51 8.50 -20.59
N PHE A 188 -21.40 7.56 -20.26
CA PHE A 188 -21.27 6.15 -20.61
C PHE A 188 -22.63 5.45 -20.72
N LYS A 189 -22.63 4.25 -21.31
CA LYS A 189 -23.77 3.33 -21.29
C LYS A 189 -23.52 2.20 -20.30
N PHE A 190 -24.54 1.78 -19.56
CA PHE A 190 -24.44 0.65 -18.61
C PHE A 190 -23.91 -0.64 -19.27
N GLU A 191 -24.27 -0.89 -20.53
CA GLU A 191 -23.88 -2.07 -21.31
C GLU A 191 -22.38 -2.18 -21.62
N GLU A 192 -21.61 -1.12 -21.35
CA GLU A 192 -20.17 -1.05 -21.54
C GLU A 192 -19.40 -0.96 -20.21
N LEU A 193 -20.14 -0.82 -19.09
CA LEU A 193 -19.58 -0.57 -17.77
C LEU A 193 -19.09 -1.86 -17.13
N VAL A 194 -17.83 -1.84 -16.67
CA VAL A 194 -17.26 -2.91 -15.84
C VAL A 194 -16.94 -2.34 -14.47
N MET A 195 -17.44 -3.01 -13.43
CA MET A 195 -17.24 -2.63 -12.04
C MET A 195 -16.54 -3.75 -11.29
N ASN A 196 -15.68 -3.42 -10.34
CA ASN A 196 -15.11 -4.37 -9.40
C ASN A 196 -15.16 -3.84 -7.98
N GLY A 197 -15.20 -4.75 -7.01
CA GLY A 197 -15.10 -4.35 -5.61
C GLY A 197 -14.42 -5.43 -4.78
N HIS A 198 -13.60 -5.01 -3.82
CA HIS A 198 -12.94 -5.93 -2.88
C HIS A 198 -13.67 -5.99 -1.55
N SER A 199 -13.82 -7.19 -0.98
CA SER A 199 -14.38 -7.34 0.37
C SER A 199 -15.77 -6.68 0.46
N LEU A 200 -15.98 -5.73 1.39
CA LEU A 200 -17.23 -4.96 1.48
C LEU A 200 -17.55 -4.13 0.21
N GLY A 201 -16.51 -3.68 -0.50
CA GLY A 201 -16.64 -2.98 -1.78
C GLY A 201 -17.32 -3.82 -2.85
N ALA A 202 -17.17 -5.16 -2.80
CA ALA A 202 -17.86 -6.08 -3.70
C ALA A 202 -19.39 -5.97 -3.55
N HIS A 203 -19.87 -5.78 -2.33
CA HIS A 203 -21.30 -5.62 -2.07
C HIS A 203 -21.80 -4.24 -2.45
N ILE A 204 -20.99 -3.19 -2.25
CA ILE A 204 -21.34 -1.83 -2.69
C ILE A 204 -21.57 -1.80 -4.22
N VAL A 205 -20.69 -2.42 -5.01
CA VAL A 205 -20.88 -2.49 -6.47
C VAL A 205 -22.13 -3.28 -6.86
N GLY A 206 -22.41 -4.42 -6.21
CA GLY A 206 -23.62 -5.21 -6.50
C GLY A 206 -24.92 -4.49 -6.12
N LEU A 207 -24.96 -3.90 -4.92
CA LEU A 207 -26.12 -3.18 -4.41
C LEU A 207 -26.40 -1.91 -5.24
N SER A 208 -25.37 -1.18 -5.67
CA SER A 208 -25.54 0.02 -6.52
C SER A 208 -26.02 -0.32 -7.92
N ALA A 209 -25.58 -1.48 -8.46
CA ALA A 209 -25.91 -1.92 -9.80
C ALA A 209 -27.34 -2.45 -9.96
N ARG A 210 -27.98 -2.87 -8.86
CA ARG A 210 -29.27 -3.57 -8.88
C ARG A 210 -30.41 -2.77 -9.53
N SER A 211 -30.36 -1.45 -9.47
CA SER A 211 -31.32 -0.57 -10.15
C SER A 211 -31.12 -0.51 -11.67
N PHE A 212 -30.02 -1.06 -12.19
CA PHE A 212 -29.58 -0.97 -13.58
C PHE A 212 -29.38 -2.38 -14.17
N HIS A 213 -30.43 -2.98 -14.72
CA HIS A 213 -30.44 -4.38 -15.18
C HIS A 213 -29.55 -4.70 -16.40
N ASN A 214 -28.80 -3.72 -16.94
CA ASN A 214 -28.00 -3.86 -18.14
C ASN A 214 -26.51 -3.56 -17.95
N ILE A 215 -26.01 -3.44 -16.71
CA ILE A 215 -24.56 -3.36 -16.44
C ILE A 215 -23.86 -4.58 -17.04
N LYS A 216 -22.75 -4.35 -17.76
CA LYS A 216 -22.04 -5.43 -18.48
C LYS A 216 -21.45 -6.47 -17.54
N THR A 217 -20.61 -6.05 -16.60
CA THR A 217 -19.85 -6.97 -15.76
C THR A 217 -19.59 -6.40 -14.38
N ILE A 218 -19.79 -7.21 -13.35
CA ILE A 218 -19.34 -6.95 -11.98
C ILE A 218 -18.37 -8.05 -11.55
N VAL A 219 -17.22 -7.69 -10.99
CA VAL A 219 -16.24 -8.62 -10.44
C VAL A 219 -16.11 -8.40 -8.92
N GLY A 220 -16.58 -9.39 -8.15
CA GLY A 220 -16.42 -9.44 -6.70
C GLY A 220 -15.08 -10.08 -6.33
N LEU A 221 -14.17 -9.28 -5.77
CA LEU A 221 -12.85 -9.69 -5.33
C LEU A 221 -12.92 -10.07 -3.85
N ASP A 222 -12.94 -11.37 -3.58
CA ASP A 222 -13.16 -11.98 -2.26
C ASP A 222 -14.25 -11.29 -1.43
N PRO A 223 -15.52 -11.35 -1.86
CA PRO A 223 -16.59 -10.60 -1.21
C PRO A 223 -16.72 -10.98 0.27
N ALA A 224 -16.76 -9.97 1.13
CA ALA A 224 -16.71 -10.17 2.59
C ALA A 224 -17.91 -10.93 3.09
N SER A 225 -17.73 -11.83 4.03
CA SER A 225 -18.84 -12.61 4.57
C SER A 225 -19.32 -12.17 5.97
N PRO A 226 -18.47 -11.74 6.93
CA PRO A 226 -18.91 -11.43 8.29
C PRO A 226 -20.05 -10.41 8.38
N LEU A 227 -21.10 -10.71 9.15
CA LEU A 227 -22.31 -9.88 9.32
C LEU A 227 -23.06 -9.53 8.02
N ILE A 228 -22.70 -10.13 6.88
CA ILE A 228 -23.42 -9.99 5.63
C ILE A 228 -24.40 -11.16 5.47
N ARG A 229 -25.67 -10.85 5.19
CA ARG A 229 -26.70 -11.86 4.96
C ARG A 229 -26.48 -12.58 3.64
N ASN A 230 -26.85 -13.87 3.61
CA ASN A 230 -26.78 -14.68 2.39
C ASN A 230 -27.85 -14.29 1.34
N ASP A 231 -28.86 -13.53 1.72
CA ASP A 231 -29.89 -13.07 0.80
C ASP A 231 -29.32 -12.06 -0.20
N CYS A 232 -29.67 -12.24 -1.48
CA CYS A 232 -29.24 -11.32 -2.52
C CYS A 232 -29.65 -9.86 -2.24
N GLU A 233 -30.65 -9.58 -1.42
CA GLU A 233 -31.07 -8.23 -1.01
C GLU A 233 -30.05 -7.42 -0.21
N PHE A 234 -29.02 -8.05 0.33
CA PHE A 234 -28.06 -7.40 1.24
C PHE A 234 -26.62 -7.47 0.75
N ARG A 235 -26.37 -8.11 -0.40
CA ARG A 235 -25.03 -8.35 -0.93
C ARG A 235 -25.00 -8.42 -2.45
N LEU A 236 -23.77 -8.47 -2.98
CA LEU A 236 -23.50 -8.86 -4.37
C LEU A 236 -24.13 -10.21 -4.69
N CYS A 237 -24.78 -10.31 -5.84
CA CYS A 237 -25.50 -11.48 -6.31
C CYS A 237 -25.42 -11.63 -7.84
N ALA A 238 -25.55 -12.87 -8.32
CA ALA A 238 -25.46 -13.26 -9.74
C ALA A 238 -26.36 -12.47 -10.72
N ARG A 239 -27.42 -11.83 -10.22
CA ARG A 239 -28.40 -11.06 -11.02
C ARG A 239 -28.13 -9.56 -11.07
N ASP A 240 -27.12 -9.06 -10.36
CA ASP A 240 -26.88 -7.61 -10.24
C ASP A 240 -26.23 -7.00 -11.50
N ALA A 241 -25.79 -7.83 -12.47
CA ALA A 241 -25.34 -7.42 -13.80
C ALA A 241 -25.60 -8.53 -14.82
N LYS A 242 -25.35 -8.27 -16.12
CA LYS A 242 -25.41 -9.29 -17.18
C LYS A 242 -24.49 -10.46 -16.87
N TYR A 243 -23.28 -10.16 -16.40
CA TYR A 243 -22.35 -11.14 -15.85
C TYR A 243 -21.79 -10.67 -14.51
N VAL A 244 -21.87 -11.54 -13.51
CA VAL A 244 -21.26 -11.32 -12.19
C VAL A 244 -20.26 -12.43 -11.95
N GLU A 245 -19.01 -12.05 -11.76
CA GLU A 245 -17.91 -12.92 -11.41
C GLU A 245 -17.60 -12.79 -9.91
N SER A 246 -17.37 -13.90 -9.22
CA SER A 246 -16.86 -13.89 -7.85
C SER A 246 -15.56 -14.68 -7.75
N ILE A 247 -14.50 -14.04 -7.26
CA ILE A 247 -13.18 -14.63 -7.04
C ILE A 247 -13.01 -14.86 -5.55
N HIS A 248 -12.95 -16.12 -5.13
CA HIS A 248 -12.88 -16.53 -3.73
C HIS A 248 -11.46 -16.95 -3.37
N THR A 249 -10.76 -16.18 -2.54
CA THR A 249 -9.37 -16.44 -2.18
C THR A 249 -9.19 -16.80 -0.70
N ASN A 250 -10.13 -16.40 0.16
CA ASN A 250 -10.21 -16.70 1.59
C ASN A 250 -11.62 -17.17 2.02
N ALA A 251 -12.19 -18.08 1.22
CA ALA A 251 -13.54 -18.61 1.33
C ALA A 251 -13.80 -19.30 2.68
N GLY A 252 -14.86 -18.86 3.39
CA GLY A 252 -15.27 -19.42 4.68
C GLY A 252 -14.47 -18.90 5.88
N ASN A 253 -13.63 -17.88 5.66
CA ASN A 253 -13.00 -17.12 6.71
C ASN A 253 -13.44 -15.65 6.59
N LEU A 254 -12.67 -14.77 5.93
CA LEU A 254 -13.11 -13.39 5.68
C LEU A 254 -14.01 -13.25 4.45
N GLY A 255 -13.84 -14.13 3.46
CA GLY A 255 -14.62 -14.17 2.23
C GLY A 255 -15.79 -15.15 2.29
N TYR A 256 -16.74 -15.02 1.37
CA TYR A 256 -17.86 -15.96 1.25
C TYR A 256 -17.38 -17.37 0.87
N LEU A 257 -17.96 -18.39 1.52
CA LEU A 257 -17.67 -19.78 1.20
C LEU A 257 -18.37 -20.25 -0.08
N THR A 258 -19.64 -19.87 -0.23
CA THR A 258 -20.52 -20.34 -1.30
C THR A 258 -20.44 -19.47 -2.55
N PRO A 259 -20.77 -20.01 -3.73
CA PRO A 259 -20.89 -19.25 -4.97
C PRO A 259 -21.90 -18.11 -4.84
N ILE A 260 -21.54 -16.90 -5.28
CA ILE A 260 -22.43 -15.72 -5.23
C ILE A 260 -22.54 -14.98 -6.58
N GLY A 261 -21.72 -15.36 -7.56
CA GLY A 261 -21.78 -14.88 -8.95
C GLY A 261 -22.35 -15.92 -9.92
N ARG A 262 -22.47 -15.55 -11.19
CA ARG A 262 -22.72 -16.49 -12.29
C ARG A 262 -21.52 -17.38 -12.54
N GLY A 263 -20.33 -16.77 -12.58
CA GLY A 263 -19.04 -17.47 -12.56
C GLY A 263 -18.39 -17.33 -11.20
N SER A 264 -18.21 -18.42 -10.46
CA SER A 264 -17.53 -18.41 -9.16
C SER A 264 -16.22 -19.18 -9.21
N PHE A 265 -15.11 -18.47 -9.02
CA PHE A 265 -13.76 -18.97 -9.18
C PHE A 265 -13.08 -19.16 -7.83
N TYR A 266 -12.42 -20.29 -7.64
CA TYR A 266 -11.71 -20.67 -6.42
C TYR A 266 -10.23 -20.92 -6.71
N PRO A 267 -9.39 -19.87 -6.82
CA PRO A 267 -7.94 -19.97 -6.92
C PRO A 267 -7.32 -20.86 -5.85
N ASN A 268 -6.58 -21.89 -6.28
CA ASN A 268 -5.95 -22.89 -5.40
C ASN A 268 -6.93 -23.63 -4.45
N GLY A 269 -8.22 -23.66 -4.79
CA GLY A 269 -9.29 -24.16 -3.90
C GLY A 269 -9.86 -23.09 -2.96
N GLY A 270 -9.48 -21.84 -3.15
CA GLY A 270 -10.15 -20.64 -2.66
C GLY A 270 -10.08 -20.34 -1.17
N GLN A 271 -9.30 -21.09 -0.38
CA GLN A 271 -9.14 -20.82 1.07
C GLN A 271 -7.72 -20.35 1.44
N SER A 272 -6.71 -21.03 0.88
CA SER A 272 -5.30 -20.77 1.13
C SER A 272 -4.59 -20.53 -0.19
N GLN A 273 -3.79 -19.48 -0.28
CA GLN A 273 -3.13 -19.10 -1.52
C GLN A 273 -1.63 -19.42 -1.47
N PRO A 274 -1.01 -19.99 -2.52
CA PRO A 274 0.39 -20.42 -2.47
C PRO A 274 1.38 -19.26 -2.31
N ALA A 275 0.95 -18.04 -2.63
CA ALA A 275 1.72 -16.81 -2.45
C ALA A 275 1.72 -16.27 -1.00
N CYS A 276 0.97 -16.90 -0.09
CA CYS A 276 0.86 -16.49 1.31
C CYS A 276 1.72 -17.42 2.21
N PRO A 277 2.75 -16.90 2.90
CA PRO A 277 3.60 -17.69 3.79
C PRO A 277 2.87 -18.27 5.01
N TRP A 278 3.30 -19.45 5.47
CA TRP A 278 2.64 -20.25 6.50
C TRP A 278 2.68 -19.64 7.91
N TYR A 279 3.56 -18.66 8.15
CA TYR A 279 3.68 -17.97 9.45
C TYR A 279 2.70 -16.81 9.64
N HIS A 280 1.86 -16.50 8.65
CA HIS A 280 0.68 -15.65 8.82
C HIS A 280 -0.45 -16.40 9.55
N PHE A 281 -0.17 -16.91 10.75
CA PHE A 281 -1.20 -17.47 11.62
C PHE A 281 -2.19 -16.37 12.03
N GLY A 282 -3.47 -16.55 11.66
CA GLY A 282 -4.57 -16.12 12.52
C GLY A 282 -5.75 -15.38 11.90
N VAL A 283 -5.72 -14.88 10.65
CA VAL A 283 -6.89 -14.12 10.11
C VAL A 283 -7.12 -14.25 8.60
N GLY A 284 -6.21 -14.83 7.81
CA GLY A 284 -6.41 -15.01 6.37
C GLY A 284 -6.39 -13.73 5.51
N ILE A 285 -5.83 -12.62 6.03
CA ILE A 285 -5.82 -11.30 5.35
C ILE A 285 -4.98 -11.31 4.07
N CYS A 286 -3.89 -12.07 4.04
CA CYS A 286 -3.06 -12.23 2.84
C CYS A 286 -3.90 -12.85 1.73
N GLU A 287 -4.49 -14.01 2.02
CA GLU A 287 -5.38 -14.75 1.15
C GLU A 287 -6.53 -13.85 0.69
N HIS A 288 -7.13 -13.10 1.61
CA HIS A 288 -8.25 -12.20 1.34
C HIS A 288 -7.91 -11.11 0.32
N SER A 289 -6.67 -10.64 0.32
CA SER A 289 -6.18 -9.59 -0.57
C SER A 289 -5.67 -10.12 -1.92
N MET A 290 -5.44 -11.43 -2.06
CA MET A 290 -4.89 -12.03 -3.29
C MET A 290 -5.82 -11.89 -4.49
N SER A 291 -7.15 -11.86 -4.26
CA SER A 291 -8.13 -11.62 -5.31
C SER A 291 -7.85 -10.34 -6.13
N ILE A 292 -7.34 -9.28 -5.47
CA ILE A 292 -6.96 -8.02 -6.12
C ILE A 292 -5.78 -8.23 -7.07
N LYS A 293 -4.74 -8.94 -6.62
CA LYS A 293 -3.53 -9.23 -7.41
C LYS A 293 -3.84 -10.12 -8.60
N TYR A 294 -4.60 -11.19 -8.38
CA TYR A 294 -5.00 -12.10 -9.44
C TYR A 294 -5.84 -11.39 -10.50
N TYR A 295 -6.77 -10.52 -10.09
CA TYR A 295 -7.58 -9.79 -11.06
C TYR A 295 -6.78 -8.75 -11.85
N ALA A 296 -5.89 -7.99 -11.18
CA ALA A 296 -5.00 -7.04 -11.85
C ALA A 296 -4.10 -7.73 -12.90
N GLU A 297 -3.55 -8.90 -12.58
CA GLU A 297 -2.76 -9.69 -13.50
C GLU A 297 -3.61 -10.28 -14.64
N ALA A 298 -4.80 -10.80 -14.34
CA ALA A 298 -5.72 -11.32 -15.34
C ALA A 298 -6.11 -10.27 -16.39
N ILE A 299 -6.27 -9.00 -16.00
CA ILE A 299 -6.52 -7.89 -16.92
C ILE A 299 -5.35 -7.73 -17.92
N GLN A 300 -4.12 -7.86 -17.44
CA GLN A 300 -2.91 -7.62 -18.25
C GLN A 300 -2.53 -8.81 -19.12
N LEU A 301 -2.60 -10.02 -18.57
CA LEU A 301 -2.01 -11.22 -19.16
C LEU A 301 -3.06 -12.24 -19.62
N ASN A 302 -4.29 -12.14 -19.13
CA ASN A 302 -5.37 -13.09 -19.39
C ASN A 302 -4.92 -14.54 -19.16
N ASP A 303 -4.26 -14.79 -18.04
CA ASP A 303 -3.41 -15.97 -17.82
C ASP A 303 -3.90 -16.94 -16.74
N PHE A 304 -5.14 -16.77 -16.28
CA PHE A 304 -5.79 -17.64 -15.29
C PHE A 304 -6.76 -18.62 -15.95
N PRO A 305 -6.30 -19.78 -16.46
CA PRO A 305 -7.19 -20.80 -17.00
C PRO A 305 -8.00 -21.43 -15.86
N SER A 306 -9.17 -21.95 -16.18
CA SER A 306 -10.07 -22.48 -15.17
C SER A 306 -10.63 -23.84 -15.55
N ILE A 307 -10.96 -24.65 -14.55
CA ILE A 307 -11.54 -25.98 -14.70
C ILE A 307 -12.93 -25.95 -14.10
N LYS A 308 -13.93 -26.30 -14.91
CA LYS A 308 -15.32 -26.36 -14.44
C LYS A 308 -15.50 -27.50 -13.43
N CYS A 309 -16.17 -27.19 -12.33
CA CYS A 309 -16.45 -28.09 -11.23
C CYS A 309 -17.96 -28.34 -11.13
N ASN A 310 -18.36 -29.53 -10.65
CA ASN A 310 -19.77 -29.83 -10.42
C ASN A 310 -20.32 -29.03 -9.23
N THR A 311 -19.51 -28.89 -8.17
CA THR A 311 -19.86 -28.13 -6.97
C THR A 311 -18.68 -27.28 -6.48
N TYR A 312 -18.96 -26.23 -5.70
CA TYR A 312 -17.90 -25.48 -5.00
C TYR A 312 -17.13 -26.34 -4.02
N SER A 313 -17.78 -27.34 -3.42
CA SER A 313 -17.16 -28.37 -2.60
C SER A 313 -16.07 -29.15 -3.34
N ASP A 314 -16.23 -29.37 -4.64
CA ASP A 314 -15.21 -30.00 -5.48
C ASP A 314 -14.07 -29.03 -5.78
N ALA A 315 -14.37 -27.76 -6.02
CA ALA A 315 -13.37 -26.71 -6.20
C ALA A 315 -12.47 -26.55 -4.95
N LEU A 316 -13.06 -26.47 -3.76
CA LEU A 316 -12.35 -26.39 -2.48
C LEU A 316 -11.40 -27.59 -2.27
N ARG A 317 -11.85 -28.80 -2.62
CA ARG A 317 -11.08 -30.04 -2.47
C ARG A 317 -10.18 -30.36 -3.65
N ARG A 318 -10.16 -29.49 -4.68
CA ARG A 318 -9.42 -29.70 -5.94
C ARG A 318 -9.81 -31.01 -6.64
N ARG A 319 -11.09 -31.39 -6.57
CA ARG A 319 -11.69 -32.59 -7.18
C ARG A 319 -12.55 -32.25 -8.39
N CYS A 320 -12.11 -31.28 -9.18
CA CYS A 320 -12.75 -30.93 -10.43
C CYS A 320 -12.26 -31.84 -11.57
N GLY A 321 -12.75 -31.63 -12.79
CA GLY A 321 -12.28 -32.36 -13.96
C GLY A 321 -10.78 -32.16 -14.24
N SER A 322 -10.26 -32.88 -15.23
CA SER A 322 -8.86 -32.79 -15.64
C SER A 322 -8.64 -32.01 -16.93
N VAL A 323 -9.56 -31.12 -17.30
CA VAL A 323 -9.55 -30.42 -18.58
C VAL A 323 -9.88 -28.95 -18.36
N TYR A 324 -9.09 -28.07 -18.98
CA TYR A 324 -9.37 -26.64 -18.96
C TYR A 324 -10.64 -26.29 -19.73
N SER A 325 -11.42 -25.37 -19.16
CA SER A 325 -12.63 -24.82 -19.78
C SER A 325 -12.32 -23.58 -20.62
N ASP A 326 -13.28 -23.18 -21.45
CA ASP A 326 -13.22 -21.97 -22.29
C ASP A 326 -13.37 -20.67 -21.49
N VAL A 327 -13.41 -20.75 -20.15
CA VAL A 327 -13.61 -19.62 -19.25
C VAL A 327 -12.31 -19.31 -18.51
N ARG A 328 -11.94 -18.03 -18.44
CA ARG A 328 -10.77 -17.56 -17.67
C ARG A 328 -11.23 -16.67 -16.52
N MET A 329 -10.61 -16.84 -15.36
CA MET A 329 -10.85 -15.92 -14.25
C MET A 329 -10.33 -14.52 -14.63
N GLY A 330 -11.12 -13.48 -14.40
CA GLY A 330 -10.85 -12.11 -14.79
C GLY A 330 -10.96 -11.84 -16.31
N GLY A 331 -11.39 -12.83 -17.09
CA GLY A 331 -11.44 -12.76 -18.55
C GLY A 331 -12.56 -11.87 -19.08
N MET A 332 -12.21 -10.84 -19.85
CA MET A 332 -13.17 -9.91 -20.48
C MET A 332 -14.04 -10.51 -21.58
N GLY A 333 -13.65 -11.69 -22.07
CA GLY A 333 -14.33 -12.44 -23.13
C GLY A 333 -15.11 -13.65 -22.64
N ASN A 334 -15.32 -13.80 -21.33
CA ASN A 334 -16.16 -14.88 -20.80
C ASN A 334 -17.56 -14.73 -21.43
N THR A 335 -17.95 -15.66 -22.30
CA THR A 335 -19.11 -15.55 -23.21
C THR A 335 -20.46 -15.68 -22.51
N ASP A 336 -21.58 -15.47 -23.21
CA ASP A 336 -22.94 -15.35 -22.65
C ASP A 336 -23.52 -16.61 -21.95
N ASN A 337 -22.75 -17.65 -21.63
CA ASN A 337 -23.25 -18.91 -21.04
C ASN A 337 -22.26 -19.64 -20.09
N ILE A 338 -21.67 -18.86 -19.18
CA ILE A 338 -20.54 -19.22 -18.29
C ILE A 338 -20.96 -19.55 -16.86
N ASP A 339 -22.23 -19.86 -16.63
CA ASP A 339 -22.74 -20.18 -15.31
C ASP A 339 -22.03 -21.44 -14.75
N GLY A 340 -21.43 -21.32 -13.58
CA GLY A 340 -20.72 -22.42 -12.94
C GLY A 340 -19.73 -22.05 -11.86
N VAL A 341 -19.18 -23.11 -11.27
CA VAL A 341 -18.10 -23.05 -10.28
C VAL A 341 -16.83 -23.53 -10.95
N TYR A 342 -15.72 -22.82 -10.71
CA TYR A 342 -14.45 -23.07 -11.35
C TYR A 342 -13.32 -23.18 -10.34
N TYR A 343 -12.48 -24.19 -10.50
CA TYR A 343 -11.18 -24.27 -9.85
C TYR A 343 -10.14 -23.59 -10.73
N VAL A 344 -9.29 -22.76 -10.14
CA VAL A 344 -8.25 -22.01 -10.87
C VAL A 344 -6.89 -22.40 -10.29
N PRO A 345 -6.05 -23.13 -11.04
CA PRO A 345 -4.67 -23.37 -10.62
C PRO A 345 -3.88 -22.06 -10.69
N VAL A 346 -3.17 -21.74 -9.61
CA VAL A 346 -2.35 -20.53 -9.47
C VAL A 346 -0.97 -20.87 -8.92
N ASN A 347 0.03 -20.06 -9.28
CA ASN A 347 1.40 -20.18 -8.82
C ASN A 347 1.59 -19.48 -7.46
N GLY A 348 2.68 -19.81 -6.76
CA GLY A 348 3.09 -19.13 -5.52
C GLY A 348 3.77 -17.77 -5.74
N LYS A 349 4.08 -17.42 -6.99
CA LYS A 349 4.70 -16.14 -7.37
C LYS A 349 4.11 -15.67 -8.68
N ALA A 350 4.23 -14.36 -8.94
CA ALA A 350 3.81 -13.77 -10.20
C ALA A 350 4.73 -14.23 -11.37
N PRO A 351 4.23 -14.40 -12.61
CA PRO A 351 2.81 -14.44 -12.94
C PRO A 351 2.12 -15.59 -12.20
N TYR A 352 1.07 -15.24 -11.47
CA TYR A 352 0.30 -16.16 -10.65
C TYR A 352 -0.60 -17.04 -11.52
N GLY A 353 -1.03 -16.54 -12.67
CA GLY A 353 -1.67 -17.32 -13.72
C GLY A 353 -0.73 -18.40 -14.25
N SER A 354 -1.30 -19.56 -14.57
CA SER A 354 -0.52 -20.73 -14.99
C SER A 354 -0.30 -20.78 -16.52
N VAL A 355 -1.07 -20.03 -17.33
CA VAL A 355 -0.96 -20.06 -18.79
C VAL A 355 -1.41 -18.74 -19.42
N ALA A 356 -0.47 -17.97 -20.01
CA ALA A 356 -0.77 -16.76 -20.79
C ALA A 356 -1.24 -17.07 -22.23
N GLY A 357 -2.16 -16.25 -22.78
CA GLY A 357 -2.59 -16.33 -24.18
C GLY A 357 -3.87 -17.17 -24.45
N PRO A 358 -4.07 -17.68 -25.68
CA PRO A 358 -5.27 -18.47 -26.04
C PRO A 358 -5.48 -19.65 -25.10
N ILE A 359 -6.73 -19.99 -24.83
CA ILE A 359 -7.04 -21.09 -23.90
C ILE A 359 -6.56 -22.41 -24.52
N PRO A 360 -5.78 -23.24 -23.79
CA PRO A 360 -5.50 -24.61 -24.19
C PRO A 360 -6.75 -25.48 -23.96
N ILE A 361 -7.76 -25.27 -24.80
CA ILE A 361 -9.07 -25.92 -24.70
C ILE A 361 -8.88 -27.42 -24.95
N GLY A 362 -9.48 -28.25 -24.08
CA GLY A 362 -9.42 -29.71 -24.25
C GLY A 362 -8.07 -30.34 -23.88
N GLN A 363 -7.10 -29.57 -23.37
CA GLN A 363 -5.83 -30.13 -22.93
C GLN A 363 -5.94 -30.76 -21.53
N PRO A 364 -5.44 -32.00 -21.34
CA PRO A 364 -5.34 -32.61 -20.03
C PRO A 364 -4.40 -31.82 -19.11
N ILE A 365 -4.79 -31.64 -17.86
CA ILE A 365 -3.88 -31.19 -16.80
C ILE A 365 -3.08 -32.38 -16.28
N HIS A 366 -1.75 -32.33 -16.46
CA HIS A 366 -0.85 -33.14 -15.69
C HIS A 366 -0.70 -32.51 -14.31
N PHE A 367 -1.48 -32.98 -13.35
CA PHE A 367 -1.10 -32.80 -11.96
C PHE A 367 0.14 -33.64 -11.75
N ASP A 368 1.28 -33.00 -11.51
CA ASP A 368 2.39 -33.67 -10.85
C ASP A 368 1.89 -34.08 -9.47
N SER A 369 1.31 -35.28 -9.38
CA SER A 369 1.29 -36.01 -8.13
C SER A 369 2.75 -36.06 -7.71
N VAL A 370 3.08 -35.43 -6.57
CA VAL A 370 4.39 -35.58 -5.96
C VAL A 370 4.53 -37.06 -5.58
N ASN A 371 4.97 -37.85 -6.55
CA ASN A 371 5.29 -39.25 -6.41
C ASN A 371 6.70 -39.26 -5.82
N MET A 372 6.76 -39.47 -4.51
CA MET A 372 7.92 -39.45 -3.62
C MET A 372 9.09 -40.38 -4.03
N LYS A 373 9.07 -40.97 -5.23
CA LYS A 373 10.07 -41.91 -5.73
C LYS A 373 10.97 -41.35 -6.83
N TYR A 374 10.63 -40.23 -7.48
CA TYR A 374 11.47 -39.63 -8.53
C TYR A 374 12.38 -38.49 -8.04
N PHE A 375 12.21 -38.05 -6.79
CA PHE A 375 13.04 -37.00 -6.17
C PHE A 375 14.51 -37.43 -6.01
N LEU A 376 14.79 -38.74 -5.87
CA LEU A 376 16.17 -39.23 -5.67
C LEU A 376 16.99 -39.30 -6.97
N LEU A 377 16.36 -39.46 -8.14
CA LEU A 377 17.09 -39.69 -9.39
C LEU A 377 17.38 -38.38 -10.15
N ILE A 378 16.49 -37.39 -10.07
CA ILE A 378 16.71 -36.06 -10.68
C ILE A 378 17.65 -35.22 -9.81
N SER A 379 17.66 -35.41 -8.48
CA SER A 379 18.63 -34.79 -7.57
C SER A 379 20.08 -35.20 -7.88
N LEU A 380 20.29 -36.36 -8.50
CA LEU A 380 21.63 -36.85 -8.86
C LEU A 380 22.15 -36.28 -10.20
N ILE A 381 21.26 -35.78 -11.07
CA ILE A 381 21.63 -35.20 -12.37
C ILE A 381 21.62 -33.67 -12.31
N ALA A 382 20.72 -33.06 -11.53
CA ALA A 382 20.74 -31.62 -11.25
C ALA A 382 21.93 -31.20 -10.36
N ALA A 383 22.53 -32.13 -9.61
CA ALA A 383 23.76 -31.88 -8.85
C ALA A 383 25.01 -31.62 -9.71
N VAL A 384 24.93 -31.77 -11.04
CA VAL A 384 26.10 -31.57 -11.92
C VAL A 384 26.04 -30.25 -12.70
N PHE A 385 24.88 -29.56 -12.79
CA PHE A 385 24.80 -28.27 -13.51
C PHE A 385 23.73 -27.32 -12.95
N ALA A 386 23.92 -26.81 -11.73
CA ALA A 386 23.52 -25.46 -11.28
C ALA A 386 23.85 -25.30 -9.79
N VAL A 387 25.11 -24.99 -9.48
CA VAL A 387 25.45 -24.48 -8.14
C VAL A 387 25.16 -22.98 -8.16
N SER A 388 23.90 -22.61 -7.94
CA SER A 388 23.57 -21.27 -7.42
C SER A 388 23.14 -21.45 -5.97
N ASN A 389 23.93 -20.93 -5.04
CA ASN A 389 23.70 -20.97 -3.60
C ASN A 389 22.45 -20.14 -3.25
N VAL A 390 21.25 -20.71 -3.34
CA VAL A 390 20.01 -20.03 -2.92
C VAL A 390 19.91 -20.10 -1.39
N ILE A 391 19.87 -18.95 -0.72
CA ILE A 391 19.77 -18.86 0.75
C ILE A 391 18.35 -19.26 1.22
N PRO A 392 18.21 -20.20 2.19
CA PRO A 392 16.93 -20.56 2.82
C PRO A 392 16.22 -19.36 3.46
N GLU A 393 14.89 -19.31 3.43
CA GLU A 393 14.11 -18.11 3.81
C GLU A 393 14.27 -17.70 5.29
N ASP A 394 14.44 -18.68 6.18
CA ASP A 394 14.71 -18.50 7.61
C ASP A 394 16.12 -17.96 7.90
N GLU A 395 17.03 -18.10 6.94
CA GLU A 395 18.39 -17.55 7.01
C GLU A 395 18.49 -16.18 6.33
N ARG A 396 17.44 -15.67 5.67
CA ARG A 396 17.45 -14.38 4.97
C ARG A 396 17.40 -13.21 5.95
N ILE A 397 18.45 -12.41 5.93
CA ILE A 397 18.61 -11.23 6.78
C ILE A 397 18.82 -10.01 5.88
N HIS A 398 17.79 -9.16 5.82
CA HIS A 398 17.75 -7.98 4.94
C HIS A 398 18.94 -7.05 5.23
N GLY A 399 19.74 -6.76 4.19
CA GLY A 399 20.96 -5.96 4.30
C GLY A 399 22.25 -6.74 4.67
N GLU A 400 22.15 -7.99 5.14
CA GLU A 400 23.31 -8.81 5.46
C GLU A 400 23.66 -9.76 4.31
N ASN A 401 22.74 -10.64 3.92
CA ASN A 401 22.95 -11.66 2.90
C ASN A 401 22.05 -11.50 1.66
N GLY A 402 21.20 -10.49 1.64
CA GLY A 402 20.38 -10.11 0.49
C GLY A 402 19.35 -9.06 0.86
N TRP A 403 18.43 -8.76 -0.05
CA TRP A 403 17.37 -7.79 0.17
C TRP A 403 16.05 -8.26 -0.42
N TYR A 404 14.95 -7.93 0.25
CA TYR A 404 13.63 -7.93 -0.36
C TYR A 404 13.48 -6.67 -1.21
N ILE A 405 13.44 -6.83 -2.53
CA ILE A 405 13.36 -5.75 -3.51
C ILE A 405 11.90 -5.36 -3.73
N PRO A 406 11.51 -4.12 -3.41
CA PRO A 406 10.16 -3.63 -3.70
C PRO A 406 9.83 -3.72 -5.19
N ASN A 407 8.65 -4.24 -5.52
CA ASN A 407 8.17 -4.32 -6.90
C ASN A 407 6.69 -3.90 -6.91
N ILE A 408 6.32 -2.90 -7.71
CA ILE A 408 4.92 -2.45 -7.74
C ILE A 408 3.98 -3.45 -8.44
N TYR A 409 4.53 -4.38 -9.22
CA TYR A 409 3.80 -5.41 -9.95
C TYR A 409 3.77 -6.77 -9.24
N GLN A 410 4.56 -6.98 -8.18
CA GLN A 410 4.72 -8.28 -7.49
C GLN A 410 4.90 -8.12 -5.97
N PHE A 411 5.02 -9.21 -5.19
CA PHE A 411 5.56 -9.11 -3.81
C PHE A 411 7.07 -8.85 -3.86
N ASN A 412 7.64 -8.32 -2.77
CA ASN A 412 9.07 -8.06 -2.72
C ASN A 412 9.87 -9.35 -2.96
N GLU A 413 10.72 -9.38 -3.99
CA GLU A 413 11.53 -10.56 -4.29
C GLU A 413 12.83 -10.52 -3.49
N TRP A 414 13.21 -11.66 -2.91
CA TRP A 414 14.53 -11.77 -2.29
C TRP A 414 15.61 -11.88 -3.36
N VAL A 415 16.58 -10.98 -3.32
CA VAL A 415 17.79 -11.02 -4.15
C VAL A 415 18.99 -11.18 -3.24
N ASP A 416 19.71 -12.29 -3.40
CA ASP A 416 20.96 -12.55 -2.69
C ASP A 416 21.98 -11.45 -3.00
N LYS A 417 22.79 -11.11 -2.01
CA LYS A 417 23.74 -10.00 -2.10
C LYS A 417 24.73 -10.14 -3.26
N GLU A 418 25.13 -11.37 -3.57
CA GLU A 418 26.03 -11.71 -4.68
C GLU A 418 25.38 -11.50 -6.06
N ASN A 419 24.05 -11.58 -6.13
CA ASN A 419 23.29 -11.45 -7.38
C ASN A 419 22.81 -10.00 -7.63
N VAL A 420 22.89 -9.12 -6.62
CA VAL A 420 22.44 -7.73 -6.74
C VAL A 420 23.20 -6.94 -7.80
N GLU A 421 24.53 -7.10 -7.89
CA GLU A 421 25.30 -6.39 -8.91
C GLU A 421 24.90 -6.84 -10.32
N ALA A 422 24.67 -8.13 -10.53
CA ALA A 422 24.14 -8.66 -11.80
C ALA A 422 22.73 -8.13 -12.11
N VAL A 423 21.84 -7.99 -11.11
CA VAL A 423 20.50 -7.40 -11.27
C VAL A 423 20.59 -5.92 -11.68
N ILE A 424 21.55 -5.18 -11.14
CA ILE A 424 21.79 -3.75 -11.42
C ILE A 424 22.54 -3.56 -12.76
N GLU A 425 23.40 -4.48 -13.16
CA GLU A 425 24.20 -4.40 -14.40
C GLU A 425 23.47 -4.91 -15.63
N ASN A 426 22.66 -5.97 -15.50
CA ASN A 426 21.87 -6.53 -16.60
C ASN A 426 20.65 -5.68 -16.98
N SER A 427 20.26 -4.71 -16.14
CA SER A 427 19.22 -3.75 -16.49
C SER A 427 19.72 -2.78 -17.57
N LYS A 428 19.44 -3.08 -18.85
CA LYS A 428 19.63 -2.18 -20.00
C LYS A 428 18.27 -1.77 -20.54
N ASP A 429 17.92 -0.48 -20.49
CA ASP A 429 16.81 0.09 -21.26
C ASP A 429 17.11 1.53 -21.74
N PRO A 430 16.75 1.91 -22.99
CA PRO A 430 17.25 3.09 -23.69
C PRO A 430 16.42 4.39 -23.59
N GLN A 431 15.34 4.51 -22.79
CA GLN A 431 14.44 5.69 -22.86
C GLN A 431 14.06 6.41 -21.55
N ILE A 432 14.90 6.38 -20.52
CA ILE A 432 14.58 7.14 -19.29
C ILE A 432 15.25 8.52 -19.29
N SER A 433 14.39 9.55 -19.23
CA SER A 433 14.81 10.92 -19.00
C SER A 433 15.50 11.01 -17.64
N ASN A 434 16.78 11.35 -17.63
CA ASN A 434 17.51 11.64 -16.41
C ASN A 434 17.21 13.07 -15.89
N ASN A 435 16.19 13.74 -16.41
CA ASN A 435 15.91 15.13 -16.09
C ASN A 435 15.51 15.30 -14.63
N VAL A 436 16.08 16.33 -14.03
CA VAL A 436 15.79 16.76 -12.67
C VAL A 436 15.21 18.16 -12.79
N THR A 437 14.04 18.36 -12.21
CA THR A 437 13.37 19.66 -12.18
C THR A 437 13.45 20.23 -10.77
N PHE A 438 13.84 21.49 -10.67
CA PHE A 438 14.01 22.19 -9.41
C PHE A 438 12.87 23.17 -9.20
N PHE A 439 12.04 22.91 -8.20
CA PHE A 439 10.89 23.75 -7.84
C PHE A 439 11.25 24.62 -6.65
N LEU A 440 11.38 25.92 -6.87
CA LEU A 440 11.66 26.91 -5.83
C LEU A 440 10.36 27.42 -5.19
N TYR A 441 10.27 27.26 -3.88
CA TYR A 441 9.28 27.86 -3.01
C TYR A 441 9.96 28.83 -2.04
N THR A 442 9.27 29.92 -1.76
CA THR A 442 9.63 30.91 -0.74
C THR A 442 8.35 31.39 -0.07
N ARG A 443 8.43 32.21 0.98
CA ARG A 443 7.23 32.82 1.56
C ARG A 443 6.46 33.72 0.58
N LYS A 444 7.09 34.19 -0.51
CA LYS A 444 6.42 34.96 -1.57
C LYS A 444 5.61 34.07 -2.52
N ASN A 445 5.91 32.78 -2.59
CA ASN A 445 5.25 31.81 -3.46
C ASN A 445 5.16 30.43 -2.76
N PRO A 446 4.42 30.34 -1.64
CA PRO A 446 4.44 29.15 -0.79
C PRO A 446 3.72 27.95 -1.44
N SER A 447 2.72 28.19 -2.30
CA SER A 447 1.91 27.12 -2.91
C SER A 447 2.27 26.84 -4.36
N THR A 448 2.70 27.86 -5.12
CA THR A 448 3.04 27.73 -6.55
C THR A 448 4.55 27.93 -6.75
N PRO A 449 5.29 26.90 -7.19
CA PRO A 449 6.73 27.02 -7.35
C PRO A 449 7.13 27.85 -8.57
N GLN A 450 8.32 28.43 -8.51
CA GLN A 450 9.05 28.85 -9.70
C GLN A 450 10.01 27.74 -10.10
N ILE A 451 9.98 27.33 -11.37
CA ILE A 451 10.96 26.37 -11.88
C ILE A 451 12.27 27.12 -12.09
N ILE A 452 13.33 26.65 -11.42
CA ILE A 452 14.68 27.19 -11.59
C ILE A 452 15.54 26.24 -12.41
N ILE A 453 16.35 26.82 -13.29
CA ILE A 453 17.38 26.14 -14.06
C ILE A 453 18.75 26.76 -13.76
N ILE A 454 19.83 26.07 -14.15
CA ILE A 454 21.20 26.42 -13.77
C ILE A 454 21.74 27.57 -14.65
N THR A 455 21.10 28.74 -14.56
CA THR A 455 21.49 29.97 -15.25
C THR A 455 21.35 31.17 -14.33
N ASN A 456 22.16 32.22 -14.53
CA ASN A 456 22.09 33.41 -13.69
C ASN A 456 20.71 34.09 -13.81
N GLU A 457 20.19 34.16 -15.02
CA GLU A 457 18.88 34.75 -15.31
C GLU A 457 17.74 34.03 -14.57
N SER A 458 17.68 32.69 -14.65
CA SER A 458 16.62 31.92 -13.99
C SER A 458 16.62 32.10 -12.48
N ILE A 459 17.79 32.10 -11.84
CA ILE A 459 17.90 32.31 -10.39
C ILE A 459 17.57 33.76 -10.03
N SER A 460 18.06 34.75 -10.79
CA SER A 460 17.88 36.18 -10.48
C SER A 460 16.45 36.67 -10.72
N ASN A 461 15.75 36.10 -11.68
CA ASN A 461 14.34 36.40 -11.99
C ASN A 461 13.36 35.61 -11.10
N SER A 462 13.86 34.69 -10.26
CA SER A 462 13.07 33.97 -9.27
C SER A 462 13.01 34.72 -7.94
N ASN A 463 12.27 34.19 -6.98
CA ASN A 463 12.21 34.66 -5.61
C ASN A 463 13.42 34.22 -4.76
N PHE A 464 14.42 33.56 -5.36
CA PHE A 464 15.61 33.11 -4.66
C PHE A 464 16.33 34.29 -4.02
N ASN A 465 16.74 34.13 -2.77
CA ASN A 465 17.45 35.16 -2.03
C ASN A 465 18.64 34.57 -1.29
N VAL A 466 19.86 34.94 -1.69
CA VAL A 466 21.11 34.46 -1.08
C VAL A 466 21.19 34.73 0.43
N ARG A 467 20.51 35.76 0.95
CA ARG A 467 20.52 36.06 2.39
C ARG A 467 19.72 35.04 3.22
N HIS A 468 18.91 34.22 2.57
CA HIS A 468 18.09 33.21 3.21
C HIS A 468 18.77 31.84 3.11
N GLN A 469 18.68 31.06 4.18
CA GLN A 469 19.21 29.70 4.17
C GLN A 469 18.47 28.84 3.13
N THR A 470 19.18 27.87 2.55
CA THR A 470 18.62 27.02 1.49
C THR A 470 18.32 25.62 2.02
N ARG A 471 17.10 25.14 1.77
CA ARG A 471 16.62 23.80 2.06
C ARG A 471 16.38 23.08 0.75
N VAL A 472 17.11 22.00 0.49
CA VAL A 472 16.87 21.14 -0.66
C VAL A 472 16.11 19.93 -0.17
N CYS A 473 14.94 19.65 -0.72
CA CYS A 473 14.12 18.50 -0.34
C CYS A 473 13.98 17.53 -1.51
N VAL A 474 14.19 16.24 -1.26
CA VAL A 474 14.23 15.19 -2.28
C VAL A 474 13.29 14.05 -1.90
N HIS A 475 12.38 13.69 -2.80
CA HIS A 475 11.43 12.60 -2.60
C HIS A 475 12.04 11.20 -2.86
N GLY A 476 11.30 10.19 -2.41
CA GLY A 476 11.61 8.76 -2.58
C GLY A 476 11.10 8.14 -3.90
N TRP A 477 11.10 6.81 -3.94
CA TRP A 477 10.57 6.02 -5.06
C TRP A 477 9.06 6.24 -5.24
N MET A 478 8.58 6.32 -6.48
CA MET A 478 7.15 6.51 -6.84
C MET A 478 6.46 7.77 -6.26
N SER A 479 7.22 8.71 -5.71
CA SER A 479 6.73 9.98 -5.16
C SER A 479 6.96 11.13 -6.15
N ASP A 480 6.37 12.30 -5.90
CA ASP A 480 6.53 13.50 -6.72
C ASP A 480 6.40 14.81 -5.92
N LYS A 481 6.34 15.93 -6.64
CA LYS A 481 6.21 17.30 -6.10
C LYS A 481 4.92 17.58 -5.33
N ASP A 482 3.87 16.80 -5.50
CA ASP A 482 2.60 17.04 -4.83
C ASP A 482 2.45 16.19 -3.55
N ALA A 483 3.40 15.28 -3.30
CA ALA A 483 3.44 14.42 -2.12
C ALA A 483 3.80 15.19 -0.82
N ASN A 484 3.44 14.59 0.33
CA ASN A 484 3.65 15.12 1.68
C ASN A 484 5.10 15.49 2.00
N ILE A 485 6.09 14.77 1.43
CA ILE A 485 7.51 15.13 1.55
C ILE A 485 7.80 16.54 1.02
N ASN A 486 7.09 16.99 -0.02
CA ASN A 486 7.14 18.39 -0.42
C ASN A 486 6.25 19.24 0.48
N THR A 487 4.94 19.00 0.47
CA THR A 487 3.94 19.93 1.00
C THR A 487 4.12 20.18 2.49
N ASP A 488 4.19 19.13 3.31
CA ASP A 488 4.23 19.27 4.77
C ASP A 488 5.56 19.82 5.26
N VAL A 489 6.67 19.38 4.66
CA VAL A 489 8.02 19.81 5.03
C VAL A 489 8.29 21.24 4.54
N ARG A 490 7.83 21.60 3.33
CA ARG A 490 7.87 22.97 2.82
C ARG A 490 7.10 23.90 3.74
N ASP A 491 5.85 23.56 4.05
CA ASP A 491 4.98 24.40 4.87
C ASP A 491 5.53 24.54 6.29
N ALA A 492 6.13 23.47 6.84
CA ALA A 492 6.86 23.53 8.10
C ALA A 492 8.00 24.55 8.08
N TRP A 493 8.90 24.47 7.10
CA TRP A 493 10.03 25.40 7.00
C TRP A 493 9.60 26.84 6.72
N LEU A 494 8.67 27.05 5.79
CA LEU A 494 8.18 28.40 5.47
C LEU A 494 7.38 29.03 6.61
N SER A 495 6.83 28.23 7.54
CA SER A 495 6.23 28.75 8.77
C SER A 495 7.25 29.27 9.79
N LYS A 496 8.52 28.83 9.71
CA LYS A 496 9.58 29.20 10.66
C LYS A 496 10.38 30.43 10.26
N GLY A 497 10.34 30.83 9.01
CA GLY A 497 11.03 32.02 8.56
C GLY A 497 11.23 32.09 7.06
N GLU A 498 12.15 32.96 6.67
CA GLU A 498 12.51 33.17 5.28
C GLU A 498 13.55 32.13 4.84
N TYR A 499 13.14 31.23 3.93
CA TYR A 499 13.99 30.18 3.37
C TYR A 499 13.86 30.13 1.85
N ASN A 500 14.94 29.70 1.18
CA ASN A 500 14.85 29.17 -0.17
C ASN A 500 14.58 27.67 -0.07
N TYR A 501 13.34 27.24 -0.31
CA TYR A 501 12.98 25.83 -0.30
C TYR A 501 12.96 25.30 -1.73
N ILE A 502 13.89 24.43 -2.07
CA ILE A 502 14.05 23.84 -3.40
C ILE A 502 13.62 22.38 -3.33
N PHE A 503 12.46 22.06 -3.88
CA PHE A 503 12.04 20.68 -4.05
C PHE A 503 12.61 20.11 -5.34
N VAL A 504 13.14 18.89 -5.27
CA VAL A 504 13.78 18.21 -6.39
C VAL A 504 12.87 17.10 -6.91
N GLN A 505 12.33 17.31 -8.10
CA GLN A 505 11.61 16.27 -8.86
C GLN A 505 12.60 15.54 -9.75
N TRP A 506 12.64 14.21 -9.66
CA TRP A 506 13.49 13.37 -10.49
C TRP A 506 12.65 12.28 -11.16
N ASP A 507 12.31 12.50 -12.44
CA ASP A 507 11.32 11.70 -13.17
C ASP A 507 11.81 10.28 -13.55
N SER A 508 13.09 9.99 -13.34
CA SER A 508 13.64 8.63 -13.36
C SER A 508 13.05 7.73 -12.25
N ALA A 509 12.34 8.30 -11.26
CA ALA A 509 11.60 7.59 -10.21
C ALA A 509 10.23 7.03 -10.64
N LYS A 510 9.76 7.30 -11.86
CA LYS A 510 8.56 6.64 -12.42
C LYS A 510 8.84 5.22 -12.90
N SER A 511 10.08 4.74 -12.78
CA SER A 511 10.35 3.34 -13.03
C SER A 511 9.65 2.49 -11.95
N PRO A 512 8.71 1.63 -12.36
CA PRO A 512 8.03 0.70 -11.46
C PRO A 512 8.98 -0.39 -10.93
N TYR A 513 10.22 -0.44 -11.46
CA TYR A 513 11.26 -1.37 -11.06
C TYR A 513 12.24 -0.70 -10.08
N TYR A 514 12.15 -1.04 -8.80
CA TYR A 514 12.93 -0.42 -7.73
C TYR A 514 14.46 -0.44 -7.95
N PRO A 515 15.10 -1.54 -8.42
CA PRO A 515 16.56 -1.56 -8.62
C PRO A 515 17.06 -0.48 -9.57
N TYR A 516 16.26 -0.11 -10.56
CA TYR A 516 16.57 0.99 -11.44
C TYR A 516 16.61 2.32 -10.67
N SER A 517 15.54 2.63 -9.94
CA SER A 517 15.43 3.87 -9.18
C SER A 517 16.55 3.97 -8.13
N ALA A 518 16.90 2.87 -7.48
CA ALA A 518 18.02 2.79 -6.53
C ALA A 518 19.37 3.04 -7.20
N LYS A 519 19.64 2.49 -8.39
CA LYS A 519 20.89 2.75 -9.15
C LYS A 519 21.04 4.24 -9.50
N TYR A 520 19.95 4.88 -9.90
CA TYR A 520 19.99 6.27 -10.37
C TYR A 520 20.10 7.32 -9.28
N THR A 521 19.98 6.95 -8.00
CA THR A 521 20.14 7.91 -6.89
C THR A 521 21.50 8.61 -6.92
N PHE A 522 22.56 7.89 -7.31
CA PHE A 522 23.90 8.47 -7.47
C PHE A 522 23.94 9.57 -8.55
N VAL A 523 23.33 9.30 -9.71
CA VAL A 523 23.28 10.24 -10.85
C VAL A 523 22.48 11.49 -10.49
N VAL A 524 21.31 11.32 -9.85
CA VAL A 524 20.48 12.44 -9.40
C VAL A 524 21.22 13.28 -8.37
N GLY A 525 21.93 12.65 -7.43
CA GLY A 525 22.76 13.33 -6.44
C GLY A 525 23.78 14.29 -7.08
N GLY A 526 24.45 13.84 -8.15
CA GLY A 526 25.36 14.65 -8.95
C GLY A 526 24.69 15.83 -9.65
N LYS A 527 23.47 15.65 -10.19
CA LYS A 527 22.72 16.75 -10.82
C LYS A 527 22.33 17.84 -9.82
N ILE A 528 21.86 17.46 -8.63
CA ILE A 528 21.57 18.41 -7.54
C ILE A 528 22.85 19.15 -7.14
N SER A 529 23.99 18.44 -7.02
CA SER A 529 25.28 19.06 -6.69
C SER A 529 25.71 20.11 -7.73
N THR A 530 25.33 19.93 -9.00
CA THR A 530 25.64 20.87 -10.08
C THR A 530 24.92 22.20 -9.84
N LEU A 531 23.63 22.17 -9.48
CA LEU A 531 22.88 23.38 -9.10
C LEU A 531 23.51 24.03 -7.86
N LEU A 532 23.83 23.26 -6.83
CA LEU A 532 24.39 23.80 -5.59
C LEU A 532 25.77 24.44 -5.79
N HIS A 533 26.68 23.81 -6.56
CA HIS A 533 27.94 24.43 -6.95
C HIS A 533 27.74 25.73 -7.74
N PHE A 534 26.75 25.77 -8.63
CA PHE A 534 26.40 26.98 -9.36
C PHE A 534 25.94 28.10 -8.42
N LEU A 535 25.04 27.80 -7.47
CA LEU A 535 24.58 28.77 -6.47
C LEU A 535 25.72 29.28 -5.57
N ILE A 536 26.64 28.40 -5.15
CA ILE A 536 27.81 28.79 -4.35
C ILE A 536 28.73 29.70 -5.16
N LYS A 537 29.05 29.33 -6.40
CA LYS A 537 30.01 30.05 -7.24
C LYS A 537 29.48 31.41 -7.70
N HIS A 538 28.22 31.47 -8.14
CA HIS A 538 27.66 32.66 -8.80
C HIS A 538 26.81 33.53 -7.85
N PHE A 539 26.12 32.92 -6.90
CA PHE A 539 25.25 33.63 -5.96
C PHE A 539 25.86 33.75 -4.56
N ARG A 540 27.03 33.13 -4.30
CA ARG A 540 27.73 33.18 -2.99
C ARG A 540 26.93 32.56 -1.84
N VAL A 541 26.11 31.56 -2.15
CA VAL A 541 25.49 30.71 -1.13
C VAL A 541 26.59 30.03 -0.30
N LYS A 542 26.47 30.06 1.03
CA LYS A 542 27.42 29.41 1.92
C LYS A 542 27.03 27.95 2.14
N LEU A 543 28.01 27.05 2.12
CA LEU A 543 27.80 25.63 2.42
C LEU A 543 27.21 25.40 3.81
N GLN A 544 27.59 26.26 4.76
CA GLN A 544 27.12 26.24 6.15
C GLN A 544 25.63 26.62 6.29
N GLU A 545 25.01 27.15 5.24
CA GLU A 545 23.59 27.54 5.21
C GLU A 545 22.74 26.54 4.39
N LEU A 546 23.32 25.41 3.96
CA LEU A 546 22.65 24.35 3.21
C LEU A 546 22.17 23.22 4.12
N THR A 547 20.90 22.86 3.99
CA THR A 547 20.37 21.61 4.53
C THR A 547 19.72 20.81 3.41
N ILE A 548 20.08 19.54 3.30
CA ILE A 548 19.52 18.61 2.30
C ILE A 548 18.68 17.57 3.04
N ILE A 549 17.42 17.45 2.67
CA ILE A 549 16.41 16.61 3.31
C ILE A 549 15.96 15.59 2.28
N GLY A 550 15.98 14.31 2.64
CA GLY A 550 15.59 13.26 1.72
C GLY A 550 14.80 12.16 2.40
N HIS A 551 13.73 11.71 1.76
CA HIS A 551 12.93 10.57 2.21
C HIS A 551 13.23 9.32 1.38
N SER A 552 13.32 8.14 2.00
CA SER A 552 13.51 6.87 1.29
C SER A 552 14.76 6.88 0.39
N LEU A 553 14.64 6.58 -0.91
CA LEU A 553 15.71 6.76 -1.91
C LEU A 553 16.26 8.20 -1.95
N GLY A 554 15.42 9.20 -1.68
CA GLY A 554 15.80 10.61 -1.57
C GLY A 554 16.81 10.88 -0.46
N ALA A 555 16.82 10.08 0.62
CA ALA A 555 17.82 10.18 1.67
C ALA A 555 19.23 9.83 1.15
N HIS A 556 19.33 8.82 0.29
CA HIS A 556 20.58 8.46 -0.36
C HIS A 556 20.99 9.46 -1.42
N ILE A 557 20.04 9.97 -2.22
CA ILE A 557 20.29 11.10 -3.13
C ILE A 557 20.90 12.28 -2.36
N SER A 558 20.35 12.61 -1.19
CA SER A 558 20.85 13.69 -0.33
C SER A 558 22.28 13.46 0.13
N GLY A 559 22.60 12.23 0.56
CA GLY A 559 23.97 11.83 0.90
C GLY A 559 24.92 11.90 -0.28
N PHE A 560 24.52 11.40 -1.45
CA PHE A 560 25.31 11.49 -2.68
C PHE A 560 25.57 12.94 -3.11
N THR A 561 24.55 13.81 -3.04
CA THR A 561 24.73 15.25 -3.27
C THR A 561 25.77 15.84 -2.34
N ALA A 562 25.71 15.54 -1.04
CA ALA A 562 26.65 16.05 -0.05
C ALA A 562 28.09 15.55 -0.28
N LYS A 563 28.27 14.30 -0.72
CA LYS A 563 29.58 13.70 -1.05
C LYS A 563 30.34 14.41 -2.18
N HIS A 564 29.66 15.20 -3.02
CA HIS A 564 30.33 16.02 -4.04
C HIS A 564 31.10 17.21 -3.44
N PHE A 565 30.90 17.54 -2.16
CA PHE A 565 31.56 18.64 -1.45
C PHE A 565 32.70 18.14 -0.53
N ARG A 566 33.73 17.53 -1.14
CA ARG A 566 34.80 16.80 -0.41
C ARG A 566 35.68 17.68 0.48
N SER A 567 35.96 18.92 0.08
CA SER A 567 36.88 19.82 0.79
C SER A 567 36.21 20.63 1.91
N THR A 568 34.90 20.82 1.84
CA THR A 568 34.13 21.56 2.85
C THR A 568 32.73 20.98 2.81
N LYS A 569 32.27 20.41 3.93
CA LYS A 569 30.98 19.73 3.97
C LYS A 569 29.83 20.73 3.93
N VAL A 570 28.68 20.26 3.45
CA VAL A 570 27.40 20.95 3.69
C VAL A 570 27.06 20.86 5.18
N ASN A 571 26.30 21.84 5.69
CA ASN A 571 25.98 21.89 7.13
C ASN A 571 25.21 20.65 7.60
N THR A 572 24.07 20.36 6.98
CA THR A 572 23.18 19.30 7.47
C THR A 572 22.61 18.43 6.35
N VAL A 573 22.59 17.12 6.57
CA VAL A 573 21.75 16.18 5.81
C VAL A 573 20.75 15.51 6.75
N ILE A 574 19.48 15.48 6.38
CA ILE A 574 18.41 14.80 7.11
C ILE A 574 17.90 13.65 6.24
N GLY A 575 18.10 12.42 6.69
CA GLY A 575 17.53 11.20 6.10
C GLY A 575 16.26 10.80 6.83
N LEU A 576 15.13 10.87 6.13
CA LEU A 576 13.81 10.46 6.60
C LEU A 576 13.56 9.03 6.13
N ASP A 577 13.62 8.09 7.06
CA ASP A 577 13.55 6.65 6.85
C ASP A 577 14.35 6.17 5.61
N PRO A 578 15.70 6.31 5.61
CA PRO A 578 16.53 6.01 4.46
C PRO A 578 16.35 4.58 3.97
N ALA A 579 16.17 4.37 2.67
CA ALA A 579 15.78 3.07 2.13
C ALA A 579 16.83 1.96 2.36
N LEU A 580 16.42 0.78 2.82
CA LEU A 580 17.30 -0.36 3.06
C LEU A 580 17.61 -1.20 1.80
N PRO A 581 16.63 -1.54 0.92
CA PRO A 581 16.90 -2.43 -0.20
C PRO A 581 17.95 -1.88 -1.16
N LEU A 582 18.96 -2.70 -1.47
CA LEU A 582 20.11 -2.41 -2.35
C LEU A 582 21.15 -1.41 -1.81
N PHE A 583 21.02 -0.98 -0.56
CA PHE A 583 22.00 -0.14 0.10
C PHE A 583 22.67 -0.95 1.21
N ASP A 584 23.99 -1.12 1.12
CA ASP A 584 24.75 -1.94 2.05
C ASP A 584 25.27 -1.11 3.22
N ILE A 585 25.01 -1.56 4.45
CA ILE A 585 25.52 -0.94 5.68
C ILE A 585 27.05 -0.85 5.67
N ASN A 586 27.76 -1.75 4.99
CA ASN A 586 29.21 -1.77 4.94
C ASN A 586 29.82 -0.91 3.82
N GLN A 587 28.99 -0.25 3.00
CA GLN A 587 29.46 0.57 1.85
C GLN A 587 29.06 2.04 2.01
N PRO A 588 29.64 2.79 2.98
CA PRO A 588 29.23 4.18 3.29
C PRO A 588 29.35 5.14 2.09
N ASP A 589 30.24 4.84 1.14
CA ASP A 589 30.40 5.62 -0.10
C ASP A 589 29.23 5.43 -1.09
N LYS A 590 28.47 4.33 -0.98
CA LYS A 590 27.34 3.96 -1.85
C LYS A 590 25.96 4.16 -1.22
N ARG A 591 25.84 4.91 -0.12
CA ARG A 591 24.56 5.23 0.55
C ARG A 591 24.66 6.55 1.32
N LEU A 592 23.63 6.92 2.07
CA LEU A 592 23.74 7.99 3.08
C LEU A 592 24.65 7.52 4.21
N SER A 593 25.59 8.35 4.67
CA SER A 593 26.54 8.06 5.74
C SER A 593 26.67 9.21 6.73
N ASN A 594 27.06 8.91 7.98
CA ASN A 594 27.23 9.88 9.05
C ASN A 594 28.36 10.90 8.79
N THR A 595 29.21 10.65 7.80
CA THR A 595 30.31 11.50 7.38
C THR A 595 29.96 12.46 6.25
N ASP A 596 28.77 12.37 5.65
CA ASP A 596 28.42 13.10 4.42
C ASP A 596 28.28 14.61 4.61
N ALA A 597 27.94 15.06 5.82
CA ALA A 597 27.78 16.47 6.20
C ALA A 597 28.45 16.75 7.55
N ASP A 598 28.46 18.02 7.99
CA ASP A 598 28.91 18.36 9.35
C ASP A 598 28.00 17.71 10.41
N TYR A 599 26.70 17.68 10.12
CA TYR A 599 25.70 16.93 10.85
C TYR A 599 24.81 16.09 9.91
N VAL A 600 24.68 14.80 10.21
CA VAL A 600 23.75 13.92 9.50
C VAL A 600 22.75 13.38 10.52
N GLN A 601 21.47 13.64 10.30
CA GLN A 601 20.40 13.07 11.11
C GLN A 601 19.73 11.95 10.33
N SER A 602 19.57 10.77 10.93
CA SER A 602 18.70 9.71 10.38
C SER A 602 17.50 9.50 11.30
N ILE A 603 16.30 9.54 10.74
CA ILE A 603 15.05 9.22 11.43
C ILE A 603 14.57 7.88 10.90
N HIS A 604 14.40 6.89 11.77
CA HIS A 604 14.04 5.52 11.42
C HIS A 604 12.61 5.25 11.87
N THR A 605 11.70 4.92 10.95
CA THR A 605 10.28 4.67 11.27
C THR A 605 9.76 3.36 10.73
N ASN A 606 10.38 2.79 9.68
CA ASN A 606 10.11 1.46 9.13
C ASN A 606 11.40 0.64 8.98
N GLY A 607 12.26 0.70 10.01
CA GLY A 607 13.56 0.03 10.04
C GLY A 607 13.45 -1.48 9.87
N GLY A 608 14.33 -2.06 9.05
CA GLY A 608 14.41 -3.50 8.83
C GLY A 608 13.44 -4.04 7.77
N ARG A 609 12.59 -3.17 7.21
CA ARG A 609 11.64 -3.51 6.15
C ARG A 609 11.86 -2.66 4.90
N PHE A 610 11.47 -1.39 4.93
CA PHE A 610 11.77 -0.43 3.86
C PHE A 610 12.90 0.51 4.23
N GLY A 611 13.01 0.90 5.50
CA GLY A 611 14.07 1.76 6.01
C GLY A 611 15.23 0.98 6.63
N PHE A 612 16.40 1.62 6.71
CA PHE A 612 17.51 1.11 7.53
C PHE A 612 17.08 1.02 9.00
N LEU A 613 17.50 -0.03 9.70
CA LEU A 613 17.39 -0.09 11.17
C LEU A 613 18.71 0.30 11.84
N GLN A 614 19.84 -0.04 11.24
CA GLN A 614 21.17 0.30 11.73
C GLN A 614 21.38 1.84 11.67
N PRO A 615 22.12 2.41 12.63
CA PRO A 615 22.32 3.85 12.72
C PRO A 615 23.28 4.34 11.62
N ILE A 616 22.75 4.98 10.58
CA ILE A 616 23.55 5.51 9.47
C ILE A 616 23.81 7.02 9.56
N GLY A 617 23.13 7.74 10.45
CA GLY A 617 23.36 9.15 10.76
C GLY A 617 24.38 9.37 11.89
N LYS A 618 24.85 10.62 12.03
CA LYS A 618 25.63 11.07 13.19
C LYS A 618 24.73 11.12 14.43
N GLY A 619 23.52 11.65 14.28
CA GLY A 619 22.42 11.45 15.22
C GLY A 619 21.37 10.52 14.60
N ALA A 620 21.14 9.36 15.20
CA ALA A 620 20.14 8.38 14.75
C ALA A 620 18.96 8.35 15.72
N PHE A 621 17.76 8.60 15.22
CA PHE A 621 16.53 8.76 16.00
C PHE A 621 15.51 7.68 15.64
N TYR A 622 14.93 7.06 16.67
CA TYR A 622 14.03 5.92 16.55
C TYR A 622 12.66 6.25 17.20
N PRO A 623 11.79 7.01 16.52
CA PRO A 623 10.39 7.19 16.90
C PRO A 623 9.70 5.85 17.18
N ASN A 624 9.13 5.72 18.37
CA ASN A 624 8.46 4.50 18.82
C ASN A 624 9.30 3.20 18.68
N GLY A 625 10.63 3.31 18.70
CA GLY A 625 11.54 2.18 18.48
C GLY A 625 11.95 1.95 17.02
N GLY A 626 11.33 2.67 16.09
CA GLY A 626 11.80 2.86 14.71
C GLY A 626 11.46 1.77 13.69
N GLU A 627 10.60 0.81 14.04
CA GLU A 627 10.12 -0.26 13.14
C GLU A 627 8.65 -0.10 12.77
N SER A 628 7.80 0.25 13.75
CA SER A 628 6.35 0.43 13.54
C SER A 628 5.84 1.61 14.36
N GLN A 629 4.98 2.41 13.77
CA GLN A 629 4.55 3.70 14.29
C GLN A 629 3.12 3.63 14.85
N PRO A 630 2.84 4.31 15.97
CA PRO A 630 1.53 4.21 16.63
C PRO A 630 0.40 4.82 15.80
N ALA A 631 0.71 5.84 14.99
CA ALA A 631 -0.22 6.43 14.02
C ALA A 631 -0.61 5.45 12.91
N CYS A 632 0.26 4.49 12.60
CA CYS A 632 0.11 3.54 11.52
C CYS A 632 -0.60 2.27 11.99
N TRP A 633 -1.91 2.37 12.02
CA TRP A 633 -2.78 1.26 12.41
C TRP A 633 -2.90 0.25 11.26
N TYR A 634 -2.43 -0.99 11.48
CA TYR A 634 -2.43 -2.08 10.50
C TYR A 634 -1.69 -1.78 9.18
N ASP A 635 -0.47 -1.25 9.28
CA ASP A 635 0.42 -1.05 8.13
C ASP A 635 1.12 -2.34 7.66
N ILE A 636 0.32 -3.25 7.10
CA ILE A 636 0.81 -4.55 6.61
C ILE A 636 1.74 -4.36 5.41
N THR A 637 1.66 -3.25 4.67
CA THR A 637 2.56 -2.96 3.54
C THR A 637 3.85 -2.27 3.97
N GLY A 638 3.87 -1.60 5.13
CA GLY A 638 5.02 -0.83 5.63
C GLY A 638 5.07 0.60 5.08
N VAL A 639 4.09 0.99 4.25
CA VAL A 639 4.08 2.28 3.54
C VAL A 639 3.75 3.43 4.49
N CYS A 640 2.82 3.22 5.43
CA CYS A 640 2.46 4.23 6.41
C CYS A 640 3.65 4.53 7.33
N ASP A 641 4.22 3.50 7.95
CA ASP A 641 5.37 3.56 8.84
C ASP A 641 6.54 4.24 8.14
N HIS A 642 6.78 3.91 6.87
CA HIS A 642 7.83 4.54 6.05
C HIS A 642 7.56 6.03 5.82
N SER A 643 6.30 6.42 5.66
CA SER A 643 5.88 7.81 5.45
C SER A 643 5.87 8.64 6.74
N MET A 644 5.75 8.01 7.92
CA MET A 644 5.72 8.72 9.21
C MET A 644 6.98 9.53 9.50
N ALA A 645 8.14 9.16 8.96
CA ALA A 645 9.33 10.00 9.08
C ALA A 645 9.13 11.40 8.49
N ILE A 646 8.27 11.55 7.47
CA ILE A 646 7.91 12.85 6.87
C ILE A 646 7.06 13.65 7.86
N TYR A 647 5.97 13.06 8.35
CA TYR A 647 5.02 13.73 9.25
C TYR A 647 5.69 14.16 10.55
N TYR A 648 6.46 13.25 11.18
CA TYR A 648 7.20 13.58 12.39
C TYR A 648 8.24 14.68 12.17
N TYR A 649 8.96 14.65 11.05
CA TYR A 649 9.95 15.69 10.79
C TYR A 649 9.31 17.05 10.51
N ALA A 650 8.23 17.10 9.73
CA ALA A 650 7.49 18.32 9.47
C ALA A 650 6.92 18.92 10.77
N GLU A 651 6.36 18.08 11.65
CA GLU A 651 5.87 18.51 12.95
C GLU A 651 7.00 18.95 13.89
N ALA A 652 8.10 18.19 13.97
CA ALA A 652 9.26 18.57 14.75
C ALA A 652 9.82 19.94 14.35
N VAL A 653 9.86 20.23 13.05
CA VAL A 653 10.23 21.56 12.53
C VAL A 653 9.22 22.62 12.98
N LYS A 654 7.90 22.32 12.99
CA LYS A 654 6.83 23.26 13.39
C LYS A 654 6.78 23.51 14.90
N LEU A 655 6.95 22.49 15.72
CA LEU A 655 6.62 22.55 17.15
C LEU A 655 7.83 22.36 18.08
N ASN A 656 8.92 21.75 17.59
CA ASN A 656 10.13 21.46 18.38
C ASN A 656 9.82 20.65 19.65
N ASP A 657 9.00 19.62 19.51
CA ASP A 657 8.36 18.83 20.57
C ASP A 657 8.79 17.36 20.62
N PHE A 658 9.72 16.93 19.75
CA PHE A 658 10.23 15.55 19.74
C PHE A 658 11.46 15.40 20.64
N ASN A 659 11.22 15.40 21.96
CA ASN A 659 12.25 15.08 22.96
C ASN A 659 12.80 13.66 22.75
N SER A 660 14.05 13.45 23.14
CA SER A 660 14.71 12.16 22.91
C SER A 660 15.51 11.66 24.11
N MET A 661 15.56 10.34 24.27
CA MET A 661 16.36 9.66 25.29
C MET A 661 17.59 9.04 24.63
N ARG A 662 18.78 9.34 25.17
CA ARG A 662 20.03 8.80 24.65
C ARG A 662 20.15 7.31 25.01
N CYS A 663 20.48 6.50 24.02
CA CYS A 663 20.68 5.05 24.13
C CYS A 663 22.16 4.71 23.90
N LEU A 664 22.64 3.61 24.46
CA LEU A 664 24.02 3.15 24.23
C LEU A 664 24.18 2.48 22.86
N LYS A 665 23.13 1.80 22.40
CA LYS A 665 23.07 1.07 21.13
C LYS A 665 21.65 1.07 20.59
N TYR A 666 21.48 0.87 19.28
CA TYR A 666 20.18 1.03 18.62
C TYR A 666 19.18 -0.06 19.02
N GLU A 667 19.65 -1.23 19.44
CA GLU A 667 18.79 -2.30 19.96
C GLU A 667 18.05 -1.88 21.24
N GLN A 668 18.64 -0.99 22.06
CA GLN A 668 17.94 -0.41 23.21
C GLN A 668 16.85 0.56 22.76
N ALA A 669 17.11 1.36 21.73
CA ALA A 669 16.11 2.27 21.16
C ALA A 669 14.92 1.47 20.62
N LYS A 670 15.22 0.41 19.86
CA LYS A 670 14.24 -0.56 19.33
C LYS A 670 13.40 -1.20 20.43
N ALA A 671 14.05 -1.71 21.48
CA ALA A 671 13.39 -2.33 22.62
C ALA A 671 12.72 -1.32 23.57
N LYS A 672 12.82 -0.01 23.31
CA LYS A 672 12.32 1.07 24.17
C LYS A 672 12.88 1.00 25.59
N SER A 673 14.13 0.55 25.72
CA SER A 673 14.79 0.24 26.98
C SER A 673 15.99 1.16 27.25
N CYS A 674 15.96 2.39 26.73
CA CYS A 674 16.99 3.38 26.99
C CYS A 674 16.88 3.91 28.42
N PRO A 675 17.97 4.44 29.01
CA PRO A 675 17.89 5.12 30.30
C PRO A 675 16.74 6.15 30.31
N PRO A 676 15.87 6.14 31.34
CA PRO A 676 14.62 6.92 31.35
C PRO A 676 14.88 8.39 31.69
N ARG A 677 15.79 9.03 30.95
CA ARG A 677 16.17 10.43 31.11
C ARG A 677 16.19 11.09 29.74
N PHE A 678 15.35 12.11 29.57
CA PHE A 678 15.39 12.94 28.38
C PHE A 678 16.72 13.69 28.28
N SER A 679 17.22 13.79 27.06
CA SER A 679 18.39 14.56 26.70
C SER A 679 17.98 15.95 26.21
N ASN A 680 18.94 16.87 26.10
CA ASN A 680 18.73 18.19 25.48
C ASN A 680 18.76 18.13 23.94
N ILE A 681 18.72 16.92 23.37
CA ILE A 681 18.81 16.66 21.94
C ILE A 681 17.41 16.31 21.43
N PHE A 682 16.98 17.00 20.37
CA PHE A 682 15.63 16.89 19.83
C PHE A 682 15.70 16.32 18.43
N MET A 683 14.79 15.43 18.09
CA MET A 683 14.65 14.98 16.71
C MET A 683 14.16 16.15 15.86
N GLY A 684 14.86 16.45 14.76
CA GLY A 684 14.48 17.54 13.85
C GLY A 684 14.85 18.93 14.37
N ALA A 685 15.72 19.01 15.38
CA ALA A 685 16.12 20.27 16.03
C ALA A 685 16.62 21.32 15.02
N LEU A 686 16.14 22.56 15.18
CA LEU A 686 16.59 23.70 14.40
C LEU A 686 17.90 24.30 14.93
N ASN A 687 18.13 24.20 16.24
CA ASN A 687 19.30 24.75 16.93
C ASN A 687 20.45 23.74 17.00
N GLU A 688 21.67 24.18 16.71
CA GLU A 688 22.87 23.34 16.72
C GLU A 688 23.20 22.80 18.12
N THR A 689 22.89 23.52 19.19
CA THR A 689 23.13 23.03 20.58
C THR A 689 22.24 21.85 20.96
N SER A 690 21.16 21.64 20.22
CA SER A 690 20.23 20.51 20.38
C SER A 690 20.47 19.41 19.35
N ARG A 691 21.62 19.45 18.66
CA ARG A 691 22.12 18.44 17.74
C ARG A 691 23.40 17.85 18.30
N GLU A 692 23.41 16.55 18.52
CA GLU A 692 24.62 15.84 18.93
C GLU A 692 24.69 14.47 18.27
N GLY A 693 25.89 13.91 18.22
CA GLY A 693 26.07 12.53 17.82
C GLY A 693 25.48 11.57 18.86
N GLY A 694 24.91 10.46 18.39
CA GLY A 694 24.34 9.44 19.27
C GLY A 694 23.18 8.67 18.65
N ILE A 695 22.63 7.79 19.48
CA ILE A 695 21.47 6.96 19.18
C ILE A 695 20.38 7.37 20.18
N PHE A 696 19.19 7.63 19.68
CA PHE A 696 18.13 8.23 20.46
C PHE A 696 16.79 7.53 20.26
N PHE A 697 16.15 7.15 21.36
CA PHE A 697 14.75 6.77 21.36
C PHE A 697 13.88 8.01 21.44
N VAL A 698 12.82 8.08 20.63
CA VAL A 698 11.91 9.22 20.59
C VAL A 698 10.49 8.71 20.89
N PRO A 699 9.92 9.01 22.07
CA PRO A 699 8.52 8.73 22.32
C PRO A 699 7.64 9.61 21.42
N VAL A 700 6.56 9.04 20.91
CA VAL A 700 5.60 9.71 20.04
C VAL A 700 4.17 9.29 20.39
N HIS A 701 3.22 10.20 20.24
CA HIS A 701 1.78 9.94 20.32
C HIS A 701 1.28 9.25 19.04
N LYS A 702 0.07 8.69 19.14
CA LYS A 702 -0.64 8.10 17.99
C LYS A 702 -1.17 9.16 17.04
N ASP A 703 -1.67 10.27 17.57
CA ASP A 703 -2.34 11.33 16.83
C ASP A 703 -1.49 12.62 16.89
N SER A 704 -1.62 13.48 15.88
CA SER A 704 -0.93 14.78 15.86
C SER A 704 -1.55 15.74 16.90
N PRO A 705 -0.77 16.54 17.66
CA PRO A 705 0.69 16.56 17.65
C PRO A 705 1.29 15.26 18.22
N TYR A 706 2.13 14.62 17.41
CA TYR A 706 2.81 13.36 17.70
C TYR A 706 3.97 13.55 18.68
N GLY A 707 4.64 14.71 18.66
CA GLY A 707 5.75 15.00 19.56
C GLY A 707 5.34 14.96 21.04
N VAL A 708 6.23 14.44 21.88
CA VAL A 708 6.03 14.37 23.34
C VAL A 708 6.92 15.41 24.03
N LEU A 709 6.31 16.51 24.47
CA LEU A 709 6.93 17.46 25.38
C LEU A 709 6.87 16.94 26.82
N CYS A 710 7.99 16.97 27.53
CA CYS A 710 8.08 16.58 28.94
C CYS A 710 8.63 17.75 29.77
#